data_AF-A0A819HVW1-F1
#
_entry.id   AF-A0A819HVW1-F1
#
_cell.length_a   1.000
_cell.length_b   1.000
_cell.length_c   1.000
_cell.angle_alpha   90.00
_cell.angle_beta   90.00
_cell.angle_gamma   90.00
#
_symmetry.space_group_name_H-M   'P 1'
#
loop_
_entity.id
_entity.type
_entity.pdbx_description
1 polymer ?
#
loop_
_entity_poly.entity_id
_entity_poly.type
_entity_poly.pdbx_seq_one_letter_code
_entity_poly.pdbx_strand_id
1 'polypeptide(L)'
;MNEILLVQAQNGRDSPSFFIQLLQYNNTQTSSQCFINYPNSSQNYYVYTVAVGKKPNKNQIQFFFAGEWINGSSRPFIGIAKYNLTNDLSDSSNSCANSFSYSIQYLDNYEHQEYYVIGVEPKGLLAYGFANEFVTIFDSQNVSILESWNSSLTWSNSSFKPCAVEISDNFGIIAGFVQNGLEERVKYSPIIYLLNFNSSNRHPIVVDQYIPIATPGTWQDLLTYSNVNIYSAINSMSISINSRGNVLVGMPFINRVFLLSVNISDPRKLTYISRNTGGRSLGNGKSVAWLNDGNMTAILVNTYSLTYQWTSSKIYFYDMISSTYNSNSTPLSVFPNYHQLVPDSFSFTFLNIISSSISLTLMDDKGNLLIFYPTPPGFFPSITDTGSVPLITSTEACLPGMYKDQYGINDCILCPTGTKNPGNSSIKCMLCANGSFCSLGSVDEIPQSALETVVQVIAYLKSPEIMVCFAYSFSDIFYRQYPYETSSGSYFDCEESIRNAKFETGLQSLAIPRSHTETPMFECTLEIPSAFDYVSGVHQISNSIDKTKIDIDNLTCKTSIDSYEECYKYATELVPYKYVGVGIETIMLLRLKLKAVNQPLLNSSLYWNEEDRFKPFNNLMSSRNECQILYCGAHEAGTDGLEFIKQYENCHVWFLEPVAQFYDKLIHSRRILRQLETVKHHMYNIGLSNKNELIDLTWKDIRKSQALTLVGKHENKNDIGNNLKYKLILRDVAEILFEFHILLKISNSIIIGELNLLHINCEGCEYDVIERLIKKNLTKYIRIIQFGSHRPLSIRSSINRRYCCLQQMLSMTHHLEFGIPWAWERWLRTDLVEKK
;
A
#
# COMPACT_ATOMS: atom_id res chain seq x y z
N MET A 1 -30.10 7.96 27.07
CA MET A 1 -29.32 6.75 27.45
C MET A 1 -27.92 7.23 27.77
N ASN A 2 -27.13 6.58 28.62
CA ASN A 2 -25.78 7.06 28.95
C ASN A 2 -24.78 6.69 27.85
N GLU A 3 -23.95 7.66 27.49
CA GLU A 3 -23.15 7.70 26.27
C GLU A 3 -21.66 7.82 26.61
N ILE A 4 -21.08 6.73 27.13
CA ILE A 4 -19.66 6.55 26.90
C ILE A 4 -19.53 6.22 25.42
N LEU A 5 -18.97 7.15 24.66
CA LEU A 5 -18.74 6.88 23.24
C LEU A 5 -17.50 6.00 23.07
N LEU A 6 -16.47 6.31 23.84
CA LEU A 6 -15.16 5.70 23.69
C LEU A 6 -14.35 5.87 24.96
N VAL A 7 -13.65 4.78 25.33
CA VAL A 7 -12.53 4.83 26.26
C VAL A 7 -11.32 4.22 25.56
N GLN A 8 -10.20 4.92 25.60
CA GLN A 8 -8.93 4.47 25.05
C GLN A 8 -7.84 4.58 26.12
N ALA A 9 -7.07 3.51 26.26
CA ALA A 9 -5.82 3.53 27.02
C ALA A 9 -4.70 4.19 26.20
N GLN A 10 -4.02 5.17 26.79
CA GLN A 10 -2.83 5.82 26.26
C GLN A 10 -1.64 5.47 27.16
N ASN A 11 -0.85 4.47 26.77
CA ASN A 11 0.35 4.05 27.51
C ASN A 11 1.57 4.96 27.21
N GLY A 12 1.38 6.28 27.24
CA GLY A 12 2.45 7.25 26.96
C GLY A 12 3.60 7.16 27.97
N ARG A 13 4.83 7.48 27.52
CA ARG A 13 6.03 7.44 28.38
C ARG A 13 5.94 8.36 29.60
N ASP A 14 5.35 9.55 29.44
CA ASP A 14 5.45 10.59 30.45
C ASP A 14 4.27 10.57 31.44
N SER A 15 3.09 10.10 31.02
CA SER A 15 1.91 9.94 31.88
C SER A 15 0.89 9.01 31.21
N PRO A 16 0.76 7.75 31.65
CA PRO A 16 -0.22 6.86 31.07
C PRO A 16 -1.63 7.25 31.56
N SER A 17 -2.57 7.36 30.61
CA SER A 17 -3.89 7.94 30.85
C SER A 17 -5.00 7.22 30.08
N PHE A 18 -6.23 7.40 30.53
CA PHE A 18 -7.44 7.08 29.78
C PHE A 18 -7.90 8.34 29.07
N PHE A 19 -8.03 8.25 27.75
CA PHE A 19 -8.82 9.19 26.97
C PHE A 19 -10.27 8.72 26.99
N ILE A 20 -11.18 9.58 27.45
CA ILE A 20 -12.59 9.30 27.59
C ILE A 20 -13.35 10.37 26.81
N GLN A 21 -14.17 9.92 25.87
CA GLN A 21 -15.15 10.79 25.20
C GLN A 21 -16.54 10.50 25.77
N LEU A 22 -17.08 11.49 26.46
CA LEU A 22 -18.48 11.51 26.88
C LEU A 22 -19.29 12.25 25.81
N LEU A 23 -20.40 11.67 25.39
CA LEU A 23 -21.43 12.39 24.63
C LEU A 23 -22.57 12.78 25.59
N GLN A 24 -23.18 13.93 25.34
CA GLN A 24 -24.47 14.27 25.94
C GLN A 24 -25.53 14.23 24.84
N TYR A 25 -26.57 13.42 25.06
CA TYR A 25 -27.63 13.09 24.09
C TYR A 25 -28.35 14.33 23.50
N ASN A 26 -28.26 15.49 24.16
CA ASN A 26 -29.07 16.67 23.82
C ASN A 26 -28.29 17.96 23.52
N ASN A 27 -26.96 18.02 23.71
CA ASN A 27 -26.21 19.26 23.47
C ASN A 27 -25.11 19.04 22.43
N THR A 28 -25.40 19.47 21.21
CA THR A 28 -24.54 19.40 20.02
C THR A 28 -23.27 20.26 20.10
N GLN A 29 -22.96 20.89 21.23
CA GLN A 29 -21.88 21.89 21.30
C GLN A 29 -20.83 21.69 22.40
N THR A 30 -21.00 20.76 23.34
CA THR A 30 -19.99 20.57 24.42
C THR A 30 -19.85 19.09 24.76
N SER A 31 -19.32 18.29 23.83
CA SER A 31 -18.84 16.98 24.24
C SER A 31 -17.56 17.19 25.07
N SER A 32 -17.53 16.66 26.30
CA SER A 32 -16.34 16.78 27.15
C SER A 32 -15.37 15.65 26.82
N GLN A 33 -14.21 16.02 26.27
CA GLN A 33 -13.05 15.15 26.21
C GLN A 33 -12.31 15.18 27.54
N CYS A 34 -11.95 14.01 28.03
CA CYS A 34 -11.38 13.87 29.35
C CYS A 34 -10.15 12.97 29.29
N PHE A 35 -9.01 13.52 29.72
CA PHE A 35 -7.79 12.75 29.96
C PHE A 35 -7.69 12.51 31.46
N ILE A 36 -7.66 11.24 31.85
CA ILE A 36 -7.56 10.87 33.26
C ILE A 36 -6.38 9.95 33.44
N ASN A 37 -5.44 10.36 34.28
CA ASN A 37 -4.26 9.56 34.57
C ASN A 37 -4.64 8.20 35.17
N TYR A 38 -3.79 7.20 34.95
CA TYR A 38 -3.95 5.92 35.59
C TYR A 38 -3.94 6.03 37.13
N PRO A 39 -4.54 5.06 37.84
CA PRO A 39 -4.60 5.08 39.29
C PRO A 39 -3.18 5.02 39.85
N ASN A 40 -2.82 5.97 40.73
CA ASN A 40 -1.44 6.23 41.18
C ASN A 40 -0.49 6.57 40.02
N SER A 41 -0.20 7.87 39.86
CA SER A 41 0.61 8.51 38.81
C SER A 41 2.04 7.99 38.60
N SER A 42 2.42 6.86 39.17
CA SER A 42 3.67 6.19 38.85
C SER A 42 3.60 5.61 37.44
N GLN A 43 4.65 5.82 36.63
CA GLN A 43 4.82 5.36 35.24
C GLN A 43 4.90 3.83 35.08
N ASN A 44 4.33 3.08 36.01
CA ASN A 44 4.56 1.65 36.20
C ASN A 44 3.39 0.80 35.70
N TYR A 45 2.43 1.37 34.98
CA TYR A 45 1.26 0.64 34.50
C TYR A 45 1.20 0.67 32.98
N TYR A 46 0.97 -0.50 32.38
CA TYR A 46 0.72 -0.65 30.95
C TYR A 46 -0.63 -1.33 30.76
N VAL A 47 -1.61 -0.63 30.18
CA VAL A 47 -2.96 -1.17 29.95
C VAL A 47 -3.03 -1.79 28.56
N TYR A 48 -3.33 -3.09 28.50
CA TYR A 48 -3.46 -3.83 27.25
C TYR A 48 -4.80 -3.57 26.55
N THR A 49 -5.87 -3.50 27.34
CA THR A 49 -7.23 -3.53 26.82
C THR A 49 -8.19 -2.78 27.73
N VAL A 50 -9.23 -2.23 27.13
CA VAL A 50 -10.32 -1.51 27.78
C VAL A 50 -11.63 -1.99 27.19
N ALA A 51 -12.64 -2.16 28.03
CA ALA A 51 -13.96 -2.62 27.61
C ALA A 51 -15.08 -1.91 28.39
N VAL A 52 -16.18 -1.66 27.69
CA VAL A 52 -17.39 -1.01 28.23
C VAL A 52 -18.59 -1.93 27.97
N GLY A 53 -19.48 -2.07 28.95
CA GLY A 53 -20.74 -2.79 28.74
C GLY A 53 -21.65 -2.06 27.75
N LYS A 54 -22.32 -2.79 26.85
CA LYS A 54 -23.19 -2.20 25.80
C LYS A 54 -24.44 -1.47 26.30
N LYS A 55 -24.90 -1.79 27.50
CA LYS A 55 -26.12 -1.29 28.15
C LYS A 55 -25.78 -0.85 29.59
N PRO A 56 -24.86 0.12 29.78
CA PRO A 56 -24.43 0.52 31.11
C PRO A 56 -25.57 1.20 31.88
N ASN A 57 -25.44 1.27 33.20
CA ASN A 57 -26.41 1.95 34.06
C ASN A 57 -26.53 3.44 33.70
N LYS A 58 -27.77 3.97 33.65
CA LYS A 58 -28.04 5.39 33.36
C LYS A 58 -27.56 6.37 34.43
N ASN A 59 -27.21 5.89 35.63
CA ASN A 59 -26.75 6.77 36.71
C ASN A 59 -25.25 6.64 36.99
N GLN A 60 -24.58 5.67 36.35
CA GLN A 60 -23.17 5.37 36.59
C GLN A 60 -22.49 4.95 35.30
N ILE A 61 -21.47 5.71 34.96
CA ILE A 61 -20.54 5.41 33.88
C ILE A 61 -19.49 4.48 34.46
N GLN A 62 -19.25 3.33 33.83
CA GLN A 62 -18.15 2.47 34.24
C GLN A 62 -17.53 1.76 33.05
N PHE A 63 -16.21 1.56 33.12
CA PHE A 63 -15.45 0.79 32.17
C PHE A 63 -14.42 -0.07 32.90
N PHE A 64 -14.03 -1.16 32.24
CA PHE A 64 -13.06 -2.12 32.74
C PHE A 64 -11.79 -2.02 31.92
N PHE A 65 -10.67 -2.30 32.55
CA PHE A 65 -9.38 -2.28 31.89
C PHE A 65 -8.48 -3.36 32.49
N ALA A 66 -7.58 -3.91 31.68
CA ALA A 66 -6.59 -4.88 32.13
C ALA A 66 -5.23 -4.49 31.58
N GLY A 67 -4.21 -4.80 32.37
CA GLY A 67 -2.86 -4.37 32.11
C GLY A 67 -1.86 -5.16 32.93
N GLU A 68 -0.64 -4.65 32.97
CA GLU A 68 0.42 -5.10 33.84
C GLU A 68 1.06 -3.94 34.60
N TRP A 69 1.53 -4.24 35.80
CA TRP A 69 2.43 -3.37 36.53
C TRP A 69 3.89 -3.75 36.22
N ILE A 70 4.70 -2.80 35.72
CA ILE A 70 6.02 -3.07 35.12
C ILE A 70 7.24 -2.80 36.04
N ASN A 71 7.03 -2.43 37.31
CA ASN A 71 8.15 -2.05 38.18
C ASN A 71 8.73 -3.25 38.97
N GLY A 72 9.79 -3.87 38.44
CA GLY A 72 10.58 -4.90 39.13
C GLY A 72 9.99 -6.32 39.10
N SER A 73 8.67 -6.47 38.89
CA SER A 73 8.02 -7.75 38.55
C SER A 73 6.77 -7.45 37.75
N SER A 74 6.62 -8.01 36.54
CA SER A 74 5.38 -7.90 35.77
C SER A 74 4.26 -8.59 36.53
N ARG A 75 3.21 -7.82 36.88
CA ARG A 75 2.03 -8.35 37.56
C ARG A 75 0.78 -7.97 36.78
N PRO A 76 0.06 -8.93 36.18
CA PRO A 76 -1.18 -8.63 35.51
C PRO A 76 -2.22 -8.15 36.51
N PHE A 77 -3.10 -7.28 36.05
CA PHE A 77 -4.20 -6.76 36.86
C PHE A 77 -5.46 -6.60 36.01
N ILE A 78 -6.60 -6.56 36.70
CA ILE A 78 -7.87 -6.13 36.15
C ILE A 78 -8.40 -4.99 37.03
N GLY A 79 -8.92 -3.95 36.40
CA GLY A 79 -9.40 -2.76 37.05
C GLY A 79 -10.75 -2.31 36.53
N ILE A 80 -11.40 -1.49 37.34
CA ILE A 80 -12.64 -0.80 37.01
C ILE A 80 -12.50 0.67 37.34
N ALA A 81 -13.03 1.51 36.47
CA ALA A 81 -13.18 2.94 36.69
C ALA A 81 -14.68 3.26 36.72
N LYS A 82 -15.15 3.94 37.75
CA LYS A 82 -16.55 4.33 37.93
C LYS A 82 -16.68 5.84 38.06
N TYR A 83 -17.63 6.41 37.34
CA TYR A 83 -18.01 7.80 37.42
C TYR A 83 -19.49 7.88 37.79
N ASN A 84 -19.77 8.45 38.96
CA ASN A 84 -21.13 8.66 39.43
C ASN A 84 -21.64 9.98 38.86
N LEU A 85 -22.73 9.92 38.10
CA LEU A 85 -23.45 11.11 37.66
C LEU A 85 -24.28 11.63 38.86
N THR A 86 -23.63 12.29 39.82
CA THR A 86 -24.37 13.09 40.81
C THR A 86 -24.93 14.33 40.12
N ASN A 87 -26.18 14.66 40.42
CA ASN A 87 -27.11 15.54 39.66
C ASN A 87 -26.67 16.98 39.31
N ASP A 88 -25.41 17.37 39.43
CA ASP A 88 -24.95 18.74 39.19
C ASP A 88 -24.04 18.86 37.96
N LEU A 89 -24.57 18.48 36.79
CA LEU A 89 -23.94 18.73 35.48
C LEU A 89 -24.02 20.22 35.05
N SER A 90 -24.47 21.11 35.95
CA SER A 90 -24.62 22.53 35.66
C SER A 90 -23.28 23.29 35.60
N ASP A 91 -22.23 22.76 36.25
CA ASP A 91 -20.91 23.40 36.27
C ASP A 91 -20.02 22.88 35.11
N SER A 92 -20.30 23.40 33.92
CA SER A 92 -19.79 22.96 32.62
C SER A 92 -18.27 23.09 32.39
N SER A 93 -17.49 23.56 33.36
CA SER A 93 -16.16 24.12 33.02
C SER A 93 -14.93 23.26 33.30
N ASN A 94 -14.84 22.31 34.27
CA ASN A 94 -13.49 21.73 34.50
C ASN A 94 -13.20 20.45 35.34
N SER A 95 -14.07 19.46 35.59
CA SER A 95 -13.59 18.30 36.41
C SER A 95 -14.03 16.91 35.99
N CYS A 96 -13.50 16.41 34.87
CA CYS A 96 -13.39 14.96 34.69
C CYS A 96 -12.33 14.32 35.59
N ALA A 97 -11.24 15.04 35.91
CA ALA A 97 -10.08 14.47 36.60
C ALA A 97 -10.37 13.98 38.04
N ASN A 98 -11.30 14.61 38.76
CA ASN A 98 -11.59 14.29 40.17
C ASN A 98 -12.77 13.34 40.36
N SER A 99 -13.37 12.86 39.27
CA SER A 99 -14.73 12.30 39.33
C SER A 99 -14.80 10.79 39.08
N PHE A 100 -13.68 10.17 38.69
CA PHE A 100 -13.59 8.72 38.56
C PHE A 100 -13.00 8.10 39.81
N SER A 101 -13.71 7.11 40.37
CA SER A 101 -13.14 6.20 41.37
C SER A 101 -12.59 4.96 40.66
N TYR A 102 -11.37 4.59 41.04
CA TYR A 102 -10.66 3.46 40.47
C TYR A 102 -10.50 2.36 41.49
N SER A 103 -10.57 1.12 41.01
CA SER A 103 -10.13 -0.03 41.78
C SER A 103 -9.42 -1.02 40.88
N ILE A 104 -8.28 -1.50 41.35
CA ILE A 104 -7.43 -2.47 40.65
C ILE A 104 -7.31 -3.70 41.54
N GLN A 105 -7.42 -4.87 40.94
CA GLN A 105 -7.15 -6.16 41.57
C GLN A 105 -6.01 -6.84 40.82
N TYR A 106 -4.96 -7.20 41.55
CA TYR A 106 -3.77 -7.85 41.00
C TYR A 106 -3.96 -9.37 40.94
N LEU A 107 -3.30 -9.97 39.96
CA LEU A 107 -3.30 -11.40 39.69
C LEU A 107 -1.89 -11.93 39.97
N ASP A 108 -1.46 -11.91 41.24
CA ASP A 108 -0.08 -12.14 41.67
C ASP A 108 0.51 -13.52 41.32
N ASN A 109 -0.33 -14.49 40.93
CA ASN A 109 0.09 -15.85 40.56
C ASN A 109 0.48 -16.02 39.09
N TYR A 110 0.42 -14.95 38.29
CA TYR A 110 0.60 -15.02 36.84
C TYR A 110 1.65 -14.02 36.37
N GLU A 111 2.39 -14.41 35.33
CA GLU A 111 3.43 -13.57 34.73
C GLU A 111 2.85 -12.65 33.64
N HIS A 112 3.72 -11.93 32.95
CA HIS A 112 3.39 -11.10 31.79
C HIS A 112 2.54 -11.85 30.77
N GLN A 113 1.48 -11.21 30.27
CA GLN A 113 0.59 -11.77 29.26
C GLN A 113 0.59 -10.90 28.01
N GLU A 114 1.28 -11.35 26.96
CA GLU A 114 1.28 -10.71 25.61
C GLU A 114 -0.14 -10.53 25.04
N TYR A 115 -1.04 -11.44 25.41
CA TYR A 115 -2.43 -11.45 24.98
C TYR A 115 -3.32 -11.49 26.20
N TYR A 116 -3.95 -10.36 26.50
CA TYR A 116 -4.93 -10.24 27.55
C TYR A 116 -6.10 -9.36 27.06
N VAL A 117 -7.25 -9.98 26.83
CA VAL A 117 -8.47 -9.31 26.35
C VAL A 117 -9.57 -9.37 27.42
N ILE A 118 -10.39 -8.32 27.51
CA ILE A 118 -11.55 -8.29 28.40
C ILE A 118 -12.85 -8.28 27.60
N GLY A 119 -13.77 -9.17 27.96
CA GLY A 119 -15.17 -9.09 27.57
C GLY A 119 -16.02 -8.60 28.73
N VAL A 120 -17.01 -7.75 28.46
CA VAL A 120 -17.89 -7.19 29.50
C VAL A 120 -19.33 -7.54 29.17
N GLU A 121 -20.09 -8.01 30.15
CA GLU A 121 -21.51 -8.25 29.96
C GLU A 121 -22.24 -6.98 29.54
N PRO A 122 -23.36 -7.06 28.80
CA PRO A 122 -24.07 -5.88 28.34
C PRO A 122 -24.39 -4.88 29.47
N LYS A 123 -24.79 -5.34 30.65
CA LYS A 123 -25.08 -4.47 31.81
C LYS A 123 -23.83 -3.98 32.55
N GLY A 124 -22.65 -4.50 32.21
CA GLY A 124 -21.39 -4.21 32.89
C GLY A 124 -21.34 -4.72 34.32
N LEU A 125 -22.12 -5.74 34.69
CA LEU A 125 -22.09 -6.29 36.05
C LEU A 125 -20.84 -7.14 36.27
N LEU A 126 -20.54 -8.01 35.30
CA LEU A 126 -19.35 -8.83 35.27
C LEU A 126 -18.46 -8.46 34.09
N ALA A 127 -17.16 -8.52 34.32
CA ALA A 127 -16.14 -8.49 33.28
C ALA A 127 -15.33 -9.78 33.34
N TYR A 128 -15.02 -10.33 32.17
CA TYR A 128 -14.28 -11.57 32.00
C TYR A 128 -12.95 -11.24 31.35
N GLY A 129 -11.87 -11.54 32.06
CA GLY A 129 -10.52 -11.41 31.54
C GLY A 129 -10.05 -12.74 30.96
N PHE A 130 -9.59 -12.73 29.72
CA PHE A 130 -9.05 -13.90 29.02
C PHE A 130 -7.60 -13.67 28.64
N ALA A 131 -6.71 -14.46 29.23
CA ALA A 131 -5.29 -14.46 28.95
C ALA A 131 -4.82 -15.85 28.48
N ASN A 132 -3.54 -15.95 28.16
CA ASN A 132 -2.92 -17.20 27.74
C ASN A 132 -2.92 -18.23 28.87
N GLU A 133 -2.67 -17.80 30.10
CA GLU A 133 -2.46 -18.69 31.25
C GLU A 133 -3.64 -18.76 32.19
N PHE A 134 -4.55 -17.77 32.14
CA PHE A 134 -5.68 -17.70 33.05
C PHE A 134 -6.93 -17.12 32.43
N VAL A 135 -8.05 -17.42 33.09
CA VAL A 135 -9.33 -16.73 32.90
C VAL A 135 -9.75 -16.18 34.26
N THR A 136 -10.31 -14.97 34.28
CA THR A 136 -10.79 -14.32 35.50
C THR A 136 -12.18 -13.73 35.32
N ILE A 137 -12.95 -13.72 36.41
CA ILE A 137 -14.25 -13.05 36.49
C ILE A 137 -14.14 -11.94 37.54
N PHE A 138 -14.41 -10.72 37.11
CA PHE A 138 -14.42 -9.53 37.95
C PHE A 138 -15.85 -9.04 38.17
N ASP A 139 -16.23 -8.83 39.43
CA ASP A 139 -17.54 -8.31 39.81
C ASP A 139 -17.47 -6.82 40.09
N SER A 140 -18.17 -6.04 39.26
CA SER A 140 -18.23 -4.59 39.43
C SER A 140 -18.92 -4.15 40.71
N GLN A 141 -19.83 -4.94 41.28
CA GLN A 141 -20.58 -4.55 42.49
C GLN A 141 -19.69 -4.66 43.73
N ASN A 142 -19.03 -5.81 43.88
CA ASN A 142 -18.12 -6.09 44.99
C ASN A 142 -16.70 -5.52 44.75
N VAL A 143 -16.41 -5.11 43.52
CA VAL A 143 -15.12 -4.54 43.11
C VAL A 143 -13.96 -5.51 43.40
N SER A 144 -14.22 -6.79 43.17
CA SER A 144 -13.31 -7.89 43.50
C SER A 144 -13.26 -8.90 42.35
N ILE A 145 -12.15 -9.65 42.30
CA ILE A 145 -12.07 -10.87 41.51
C ILE A 145 -12.95 -11.91 42.20
N LEU A 146 -14.02 -12.36 41.55
CA LEU A 146 -14.83 -13.46 42.04
C LEU A 146 -14.05 -14.76 41.96
N GLU A 147 -13.37 -14.95 40.83
CA GLU A 147 -12.67 -16.19 40.55
C GLU A 147 -11.58 -15.98 39.49
N SER A 148 -10.52 -16.76 39.60
CA SER A 148 -9.46 -16.89 38.60
C SER A 148 -8.99 -18.33 38.55
N TRP A 149 -8.80 -18.88 37.36
CA TRP A 149 -8.33 -20.26 37.19
C TRP A 149 -7.44 -20.37 35.95
N ASN A 150 -6.74 -21.51 35.81
CA ASN A 150 -5.87 -21.76 34.68
C ASN A 150 -6.67 -21.90 33.37
N SER A 151 -6.26 -21.18 32.33
CA SER A 151 -6.91 -21.16 31.02
C SER A 151 -7.03 -22.56 30.38
N SER A 152 -6.15 -23.50 30.72
CA SER A 152 -6.20 -24.88 30.25
C SER A 152 -7.45 -25.64 30.68
N LEU A 153 -8.19 -25.12 31.67
CA LEU A 153 -9.48 -25.68 32.09
C LEU A 153 -10.65 -25.17 31.23
N THR A 154 -10.45 -24.08 30.49
CA THR A 154 -11.46 -23.49 29.60
C THR A 154 -11.27 -23.92 28.16
N TRP A 155 -10.03 -23.88 27.67
CA TRP A 155 -9.71 -24.19 26.27
C TRP A 155 -9.29 -25.66 26.12
N SER A 156 -9.73 -26.29 25.03
CA SER A 156 -9.26 -27.65 24.68
C SER A 156 -7.77 -27.69 24.32
N ASN A 157 -7.21 -26.56 23.87
CA ASN A 157 -5.80 -26.41 23.56
C ASN A 157 -5.19 -25.30 24.42
N SER A 158 -4.26 -25.67 25.31
CA SER A 158 -3.59 -24.74 26.24
C SER A 158 -2.70 -23.71 25.56
N SER A 159 -2.40 -23.86 24.26
CA SER A 159 -1.64 -22.87 23.48
C SER A 159 -2.49 -21.70 22.99
N PHE A 160 -3.79 -21.66 23.29
CA PHE A 160 -4.69 -20.62 22.80
C PHE A 160 -4.26 -19.21 23.22
N LYS A 161 -4.15 -18.29 22.25
CA LYS A 161 -3.79 -16.89 22.41
C LYS A 161 -5.00 -15.99 22.07
N PRO A 162 -5.74 -15.45 23.05
CA PRO A 162 -6.96 -14.70 22.78
C PRO A 162 -6.66 -13.30 22.20
N CYS A 163 -7.29 -12.95 21.09
CA CYS A 163 -7.02 -11.70 20.36
C CYS A 163 -8.21 -10.73 20.36
N ALA A 164 -9.43 -11.26 20.43
CA ALA A 164 -10.65 -10.45 20.53
C ALA A 164 -11.72 -11.24 21.27
N VAL A 165 -12.57 -10.54 22.01
CA VAL A 165 -13.70 -11.13 22.72
C VAL A 165 -14.88 -10.18 22.73
N GLU A 166 -16.08 -10.74 22.68
CA GLU A 166 -17.30 -10.00 22.92
C GLU A 166 -18.35 -10.87 23.60
N ILE A 167 -19.09 -10.28 24.54
CA ILE A 167 -20.03 -10.98 25.40
C ILE A 167 -21.44 -10.43 25.19
N SER A 168 -22.39 -11.34 25.01
CA SER A 168 -23.83 -11.12 24.96
C SER A 168 -24.46 -11.39 26.33
N ASP A 169 -25.78 -11.39 26.44
CA ASP A 169 -26.49 -11.60 27.71
C ASP A 169 -26.30 -13.04 28.26
N ASN A 170 -26.05 -14.04 27.40
CA ASN A 170 -25.98 -15.46 27.79
C ASN A 170 -24.91 -16.30 27.05
N PHE A 171 -24.19 -15.71 26.10
CA PHE A 171 -23.09 -16.36 25.39
C PHE A 171 -22.01 -15.34 25.05
N GLY A 172 -20.83 -15.82 24.69
CA GLY A 172 -19.71 -14.98 24.26
C GLY A 172 -19.02 -15.59 23.05
N ILE A 173 -18.31 -14.75 22.29
CA ILE A 173 -17.45 -15.19 21.20
C ILE A 173 -16.06 -14.70 21.51
N ILE A 174 -15.09 -15.60 21.43
CA ILE A 174 -13.67 -15.28 21.58
C ILE A 174 -12.91 -15.83 20.37
N ALA A 175 -12.05 -15.00 19.79
CA ALA A 175 -11.24 -15.35 18.64
C ALA A 175 -9.77 -15.16 18.97
N GLY A 176 -8.93 -16.04 18.44
CA GLY A 176 -7.51 -16.05 18.72
C GLY A 176 -6.76 -17.10 17.88
N PHE A 177 -5.60 -17.51 18.37
CA PHE A 177 -4.75 -18.48 17.68
C PHE A 177 -4.47 -19.69 18.56
N VAL A 178 -4.34 -20.86 17.95
CA VAL A 178 -3.80 -22.07 18.58
C VAL A 178 -2.49 -22.44 17.89
N GLN A 179 -1.53 -22.93 18.66
CA GLN A 179 -0.27 -23.42 18.11
C GLN A 179 -0.50 -24.80 17.48
N ASN A 180 -0.02 -24.95 16.25
CA ASN A 180 -0.02 -26.21 15.52
C ASN A 180 1.20 -27.07 15.91
N GLY A 181 1.27 -28.31 15.40
CA GLY A 181 2.42 -29.18 15.62
C GLY A 181 3.74 -28.54 15.19
N LEU A 182 4.84 -28.85 15.89
CA LEU A 182 6.17 -28.28 15.59
C LEU A 182 6.64 -28.54 14.15
N GLU A 183 6.17 -29.63 13.54
CA GLU A 183 6.49 -30.04 12.17
C GLU A 183 5.60 -29.36 11.10
N GLU A 184 4.52 -28.70 11.50
CA GLU A 184 3.63 -28.04 10.54
C GLU A 184 4.28 -26.78 9.96
N ARG A 185 4.01 -26.55 8.67
CA ARG A 185 4.47 -25.35 7.95
C ARG A 185 3.81 -24.09 8.53
N VAL A 186 2.52 -24.17 8.83
CA VAL A 186 1.77 -23.10 9.50
C VAL A 186 1.90 -23.32 11.00
N LYS A 187 2.55 -22.40 11.72
CA LYS A 187 2.81 -22.55 13.17
C LYS A 187 1.60 -22.29 14.05
N TYR A 188 0.66 -21.47 13.59
CA TYR A 188 -0.54 -21.14 14.34
C TYR A 188 -1.75 -21.13 13.43
N SER A 189 -2.86 -21.68 13.91
CA SER A 189 -4.15 -21.63 13.23
C SER A 189 -5.07 -20.65 13.95
N PRO A 190 -5.81 -19.79 13.24
CA PRO A 190 -6.87 -19.02 13.87
C PRO A 190 -7.99 -19.95 14.34
N ILE A 191 -8.66 -19.57 15.42
CA ILE A 191 -9.82 -20.28 15.95
C ILE A 191 -10.82 -19.29 16.56
N ILE A 192 -12.09 -19.64 16.48
CA ILE A 192 -13.21 -18.90 17.07
C ILE A 192 -13.95 -19.86 17.99
N TYR A 193 -14.03 -19.53 19.28
CA TYR A 193 -14.78 -20.30 20.27
C TYR A 193 -16.12 -19.63 20.59
N LEU A 194 -17.16 -20.45 20.71
CA LEU A 194 -18.43 -20.07 21.31
C LEU A 194 -18.40 -20.43 22.80
N LEU A 195 -18.59 -19.42 23.64
CA LEU A 195 -18.69 -19.53 25.08
C LEU A 195 -20.15 -19.53 25.50
N ASN A 196 -20.53 -20.46 26.37
CA ASN A 196 -21.81 -20.43 27.06
C ASN A 196 -21.59 -20.05 28.52
N PHE A 197 -22.40 -19.11 29.01
CA PHE A 197 -22.44 -18.72 30.42
C PHE A 197 -23.69 -19.35 31.04
N ASN A 198 -23.52 -20.51 31.69
CA ASN A 198 -24.65 -21.19 32.31
C ASN A 198 -25.19 -20.32 33.47
N SER A 199 -26.51 -20.15 33.57
CA SER A 199 -27.13 -19.35 34.63
C SER A 199 -26.78 -19.83 36.04
N SER A 200 -26.47 -21.12 36.20
CA SER A 200 -26.02 -21.69 37.47
C SER A 200 -24.50 -21.70 37.65
N ASN A 201 -23.72 -21.58 36.57
CA ASN A 201 -22.26 -21.66 36.62
C ASN A 201 -21.66 -20.54 35.76
N ARG A 202 -21.18 -19.48 36.41
CA ARG A 202 -20.63 -18.27 35.75
C ARG A 202 -19.34 -18.54 34.97
N HIS A 203 -18.83 -19.76 35.00
CA HIS A 203 -17.66 -20.17 34.24
C HIS A 203 -17.98 -20.19 32.74
N PRO A 204 -17.19 -19.50 31.89
CA PRO A 204 -17.27 -19.66 30.46
C PRO A 204 -16.90 -21.09 30.08
N ILE A 205 -17.83 -21.79 29.41
CA ILE A 205 -17.59 -23.13 28.87
C ILE A 205 -17.56 -23.03 27.35
N VAL A 206 -16.51 -23.55 26.74
CA VAL A 206 -16.47 -23.72 25.28
C VAL A 206 -17.47 -24.79 24.87
N VAL A 207 -18.48 -24.41 24.10
CA VAL A 207 -19.55 -25.31 23.65
C VAL A 207 -19.47 -25.63 22.16
N ASP A 208 -18.81 -24.79 21.37
CA ASP A 208 -18.53 -25.03 19.97
C ASP A 208 -17.30 -24.23 19.52
N GLN A 209 -16.74 -24.60 18.36
CA GLN A 209 -15.61 -23.92 17.75
C GLN A 209 -15.72 -23.87 16.23
N TYR A 210 -15.15 -22.83 15.63
CA TYR A 210 -14.97 -22.70 14.19
C TYR A 210 -13.50 -22.40 13.89
N ILE A 211 -12.90 -23.15 12.96
CA ILE A 211 -11.52 -22.97 12.53
C ILE A 211 -11.53 -22.33 11.14
N PRO A 212 -11.20 -21.03 11.01
CA PRO A 212 -11.08 -20.38 9.72
C PRO A 212 -9.96 -20.98 8.87
N ILE A 213 -10.27 -21.33 7.63
CA ILE A 213 -9.29 -21.85 6.66
C ILE A 213 -8.85 -20.72 5.73
N ALA A 214 -7.55 -20.48 5.59
CA ALA A 214 -7.00 -19.54 4.60
C ALA A 214 -7.44 -19.92 3.17
N THR A 215 -7.41 -19.00 2.19
CA THR A 215 -7.72 -19.41 0.80
C THR A 215 -6.50 -20.16 0.27
N PRO A 216 -6.60 -21.44 -0.11
CA PRO A 216 -5.46 -22.16 -0.65
C PRO A 216 -4.85 -21.43 -1.85
N GLY A 217 -3.52 -21.38 -1.93
CA GLY A 217 -2.81 -20.79 -3.08
C GLY A 217 -2.87 -19.26 -3.15
N THR A 218 -3.29 -18.59 -2.08
CA THR A 218 -3.16 -17.14 -1.95
C THR A 218 -1.93 -16.79 -1.11
N TRP A 219 -1.40 -15.56 -1.21
CA TRP A 219 -0.25 -15.17 -0.38
C TRP A 219 -0.59 -15.24 1.12
N GLN A 220 -1.87 -15.13 1.50
CA GLN A 220 -2.37 -15.36 2.85
C GLN A 220 -2.14 -16.79 3.36
N ASP A 221 -2.14 -17.77 2.45
CA ASP A 221 -1.85 -19.19 2.73
C ASP A 221 -0.35 -19.41 3.01
N LEU A 222 0.49 -18.50 2.50
CA LEU A 222 1.94 -18.53 2.69
C LEU A 222 2.39 -17.78 3.95
N LEU A 223 1.49 -17.03 4.60
CA LEU A 223 1.80 -16.38 5.87
C LEU A 223 1.94 -17.44 6.95
N THR A 224 3.18 -17.76 7.28
CA THR A 224 3.49 -18.47 8.51
C THR A 224 3.31 -17.48 9.64
N TYR A 225 2.26 -17.63 10.44
CA TYR A 225 2.00 -16.81 11.64
C TYR A 225 3.01 -17.08 12.76
N SER A 226 4.30 -17.24 12.43
CA SER A 226 5.37 -17.69 13.33
C SER A 226 5.57 -16.78 14.53
N ASN A 227 5.12 -15.53 14.45
CA ASN A 227 5.37 -14.50 15.45
C ASN A 227 4.15 -14.23 16.35
N VAL A 228 3.16 -15.13 16.41
CA VAL A 228 1.99 -14.99 17.30
C VAL A 228 2.36 -15.05 18.79
N ASN A 229 3.58 -15.42 19.15
CA ASN A 229 4.03 -15.32 20.54
C ASN A 229 4.29 -13.88 21.00
N ILE A 230 4.40 -12.93 20.08
CA ILE A 230 4.61 -11.51 20.37
C ILE A 230 3.43 -10.75 19.79
N TYR A 231 2.82 -9.86 20.58
CA TYR A 231 1.74 -9.04 20.10
C TYR A 231 2.18 -8.23 18.87
N SER A 232 1.35 -8.27 17.83
CA SER A 232 1.54 -7.46 16.65
C SER A 232 0.18 -7.02 16.11
N ALA A 233 0.12 -5.79 15.61
CA ALA A 233 -1.09 -5.24 15.03
C ALA A 233 -1.61 -6.04 13.82
N ILE A 234 -0.77 -6.88 13.21
CA ILE A 234 -1.18 -7.83 12.17
C ILE A 234 -2.09 -8.94 12.72
N ASN A 235 -1.85 -9.36 13.96
CA ASN A 235 -2.56 -10.45 14.63
C ASN A 235 -3.87 -9.98 15.28
N SER A 236 -4.19 -8.68 15.23
CA SER A 236 -5.44 -8.16 15.80
C SER A 236 -6.64 -8.82 15.14
N MET A 237 -7.65 -9.16 15.93
CA MET A 237 -8.96 -9.58 15.44
C MET A 237 -10.01 -8.61 15.96
N SER A 238 -11.21 -8.67 15.38
CA SER A 238 -12.36 -7.90 15.85
C SER A 238 -13.61 -8.76 15.86
N ILE A 239 -14.51 -8.51 16.81
CA ILE A 239 -15.75 -9.26 16.98
C ILE A 239 -16.88 -8.24 17.20
N SER A 240 -18.03 -8.48 16.56
CA SER A 240 -19.26 -7.71 16.77
C SER A 240 -20.48 -8.64 16.77
N ILE A 241 -21.24 -8.66 17.87
CA ILE A 241 -22.45 -9.48 18.09
C ILE A 241 -23.67 -8.55 18.09
N ASN A 242 -24.65 -8.83 17.21
CA ASN A 242 -25.92 -8.09 17.22
C ASN A 242 -26.97 -8.73 18.16
N SER A 243 -28.09 -8.04 18.34
CA SER A 243 -29.22 -8.49 19.18
C SER A 243 -29.95 -9.74 18.66
N ARG A 244 -29.66 -10.20 17.44
CA ARG A 244 -30.24 -11.39 16.81
C ARG A 244 -29.30 -12.60 16.86
N GLY A 245 -28.11 -12.46 17.45
CA GLY A 245 -27.13 -13.54 17.56
C GLY A 245 -26.28 -13.71 16.30
N ASN A 246 -26.33 -12.77 15.35
CA ASN A 246 -25.36 -12.74 14.26
C ASN A 246 -24.05 -12.17 14.77
N VAL A 247 -22.96 -12.79 14.32
CA VAL A 247 -21.59 -12.51 14.77
C VAL A 247 -20.75 -12.16 13.56
N LEU A 248 -20.09 -11.02 13.61
CA LEU A 248 -19.01 -10.67 12.70
C LEU A 248 -17.68 -10.98 13.37
N VAL A 249 -16.78 -11.62 12.65
CA VAL A 249 -15.39 -11.81 13.10
C VAL A 249 -14.45 -11.32 12.01
N GLY A 250 -13.73 -10.23 12.27
CA GLY A 250 -12.74 -9.65 11.36
C GLY A 250 -11.34 -10.18 11.64
N MET A 251 -10.66 -10.61 10.58
CA MET A 251 -9.32 -11.20 10.60
C MET A 251 -8.45 -10.55 9.50
N PRO A 252 -7.81 -9.41 9.79
CA PRO A 252 -7.06 -8.63 8.80
C PRO A 252 -5.87 -9.38 8.18
N PHE A 253 -5.24 -10.29 8.93
CA PHE A 253 -4.09 -11.08 8.46
C PHE A 253 -4.44 -12.06 7.33
N ILE A 254 -5.64 -12.66 7.35
CA ILE A 254 -6.20 -13.44 6.22
C ILE A 254 -7.10 -12.60 5.32
N ASN A 255 -7.20 -11.29 5.57
CA ASN A 255 -7.98 -10.32 4.80
C ASN A 255 -9.47 -10.68 4.67
N ARG A 256 -10.11 -11.05 5.78
CA ARG A 256 -11.49 -11.57 5.78
C ARG A 256 -12.34 -11.10 6.95
N VAL A 257 -13.63 -11.06 6.69
CA VAL A 257 -14.68 -10.94 7.71
C VAL A 257 -15.66 -12.09 7.56
N PHE A 258 -15.85 -12.84 8.65
CA PHE A 258 -16.78 -13.96 8.73
C PHE A 258 -18.11 -13.48 9.29
N LEU A 259 -19.21 -13.97 8.71
CA LEU A 259 -20.53 -13.87 9.27
C LEU A 259 -20.94 -15.25 9.80
N LEU A 260 -21.17 -15.30 11.11
CA LEU A 260 -21.63 -16.49 11.83
C LEU A 260 -22.97 -16.17 12.52
N SER A 261 -23.67 -17.18 12.99
CA SER A 261 -24.89 -17.02 13.78
C SER A 261 -24.94 -18.03 14.92
N VAL A 262 -25.46 -17.56 16.05
CA VAL A 262 -25.71 -18.31 17.27
C VAL A 262 -27.20 -18.20 17.59
N ASN A 263 -27.84 -19.32 17.87
CA ASN A 263 -29.19 -19.31 18.42
C ASN A 263 -29.15 -18.76 19.85
N ILE A 264 -29.62 -17.54 20.07
CA ILE A 264 -29.55 -16.89 21.39
C ILE A 264 -30.31 -17.70 22.45
N SER A 265 -31.40 -18.38 22.08
CA SER A 265 -32.17 -19.19 23.04
C SER A 265 -31.48 -20.49 23.42
N ASP A 266 -30.57 -20.99 22.59
CA ASP A 266 -29.79 -22.21 22.83
C ASP A 266 -28.38 -22.08 22.20
N PRO A 267 -27.46 -21.35 22.86
CA PRO A 267 -26.16 -21.00 22.28
C PRO A 267 -25.18 -22.16 22.39
N ARG A 268 -25.47 -23.28 21.71
CA ARG A 268 -24.63 -24.48 21.68
C ARG A 268 -23.87 -24.68 20.38
N LYS A 269 -24.20 -23.91 19.35
CA LYS A 269 -23.65 -24.09 18.00
C LYS A 269 -23.33 -22.75 17.36
N LEU A 270 -22.14 -22.66 16.79
CA LEU A 270 -21.66 -21.55 15.98
C LEU A 270 -21.85 -21.90 14.50
N THR A 271 -22.87 -21.32 13.88
CA THR A 271 -23.24 -21.63 12.50
C THR A 271 -22.56 -20.67 11.54
N TYR A 272 -21.72 -21.19 10.64
CA TYR A 272 -21.18 -20.39 9.54
C TYR A 272 -22.29 -20.01 8.55
N ILE A 273 -22.44 -18.71 8.28
CA ILE A 273 -23.37 -18.21 7.25
C ILE A 273 -22.58 -17.92 5.98
N SER A 274 -21.56 -17.06 6.08
CA SER A 274 -20.84 -16.56 4.92
C SER A 274 -19.54 -15.85 5.27
N ARG A 275 -18.79 -15.40 4.25
CA ARG A 275 -17.56 -14.62 4.41
C ARG A 275 -17.36 -13.62 3.28
N ASN A 276 -16.82 -12.46 3.62
CA ASN A 276 -16.30 -11.49 2.66
C ASN A 276 -14.77 -11.49 2.69
N THR A 277 -14.17 -11.45 1.50
CA THR A 277 -12.72 -11.37 1.31
C THR A 277 -12.40 -10.01 0.70
N GLY A 278 -11.44 -9.27 1.26
CA GLY A 278 -11.10 -7.90 0.83
C GLY A 278 -10.30 -7.85 -0.49
N GLY A 279 -10.50 -8.82 -1.38
CA GLY A 279 -9.69 -9.01 -2.58
C GLY A 279 -8.20 -9.18 -2.28
N ARG A 280 -7.36 -8.48 -3.05
CA ARG A 280 -5.90 -8.49 -2.93
C ARG A 280 -5.35 -7.45 -1.94
N SER A 281 -6.18 -6.52 -1.47
CA SER A 281 -5.75 -5.53 -0.46
C SER A 281 -5.48 -6.23 0.88
N LEU A 282 -4.66 -5.63 1.75
CA LEU A 282 -4.45 -6.12 3.11
C LEU A 282 -5.49 -5.50 4.06
N GLY A 283 -5.71 -6.13 5.21
CA GLY A 283 -6.33 -5.47 6.37
C GLY A 283 -7.86 -5.43 6.43
N ASN A 284 -8.59 -6.21 5.62
CA ASN A 284 -10.04 -6.31 5.73
C ASN A 284 -10.46 -6.92 7.07
N GLY A 285 -11.35 -6.22 7.80
CA GLY A 285 -11.83 -6.67 9.10
C GLY A 285 -10.92 -6.28 10.27
N LYS A 286 -10.15 -5.18 10.15
CA LYS A 286 -9.39 -4.65 11.29
C LYS A 286 -10.30 -4.37 12.48
N SER A 287 -11.46 -3.78 12.21
CA SER A 287 -12.55 -3.60 13.16
C SER A 287 -13.88 -3.80 12.44
N VAL A 288 -14.87 -4.35 13.15
CA VAL A 288 -16.20 -4.66 12.62
C VAL A 288 -17.24 -4.16 13.61
N ALA A 289 -18.36 -3.62 13.11
CA ALA A 289 -19.41 -3.08 13.96
C ALA A 289 -20.79 -3.28 13.32
N TRP A 290 -21.79 -3.60 14.13
CA TRP A 290 -23.20 -3.66 13.72
C TRP A 290 -23.87 -2.29 13.87
N LEU A 291 -24.71 -1.92 12.92
CA LEU A 291 -25.49 -0.68 12.89
C LEU A 291 -26.99 -0.98 12.75
N ASN A 292 -27.84 -0.04 13.16
CA ASN A 292 -29.30 -0.05 12.95
C ASN A 292 -29.95 -1.40 13.30
N ASP A 293 -29.92 -1.76 14.59
CA ASP A 293 -30.46 -3.02 15.13
C ASP A 293 -29.94 -4.30 14.44
N GLY A 294 -28.77 -4.21 13.80
CA GLY A 294 -28.09 -5.35 13.19
C GLY A 294 -28.42 -5.58 11.72
N ASN A 295 -29.01 -4.61 11.01
CA ASN A 295 -29.29 -4.72 9.59
C ASN A 295 -28.09 -4.31 8.72
N MET A 296 -27.35 -3.29 9.16
CA MET A 296 -26.16 -2.81 8.48
C MET A 296 -24.90 -3.13 9.25
N THR A 297 -23.78 -3.17 8.55
CA THR A 297 -22.46 -3.36 9.16
C THR A 297 -21.48 -2.35 8.63
N ALA A 298 -20.55 -1.94 9.49
CA ALA A 298 -19.37 -1.19 9.12
C ALA A 298 -18.14 -2.09 9.28
N ILE A 299 -17.29 -2.09 8.25
CA ILE A 299 -16.06 -2.87 8.23
C ILE A 299 -14.91 -1.94 7.95
N LEU A 300 -13.99 -1.84 8.91
CA LEU A 300 -12.75 -1.10 8.75
C LEU A 300 -11.73 -1.95 7.98
N VAL A 301 -11.23 -1.39 6.89
CA VAL A 301 -10.23 -1.98 6.00
C VAL A 301 -9.00 -1.08 5.96
N ASN A 302 -7.88 -1.59 6.47
CA ASN A 302 -6.61 -0.86 6.50
C ASN A 302 -5.69 -1.30 5.37
N THR A 303 -5.25 -0.38 4.53
CA THR A 303 -4.24 -0.68 3.51
C THR A 303 -2.85 -0.67 4.13
N TYR A 304 -2.18 -1.82 4.08
CA TYR A 304 -0.80 -1.97 4.52
C TYR A 304 0.15 -2.04 3.32
N SER A 305 1.36 -1.49 3.48
CA SER A 305 2.48 -1.73 2.58
C SER A 305 3.03 -3.15 2.74
N LEU A 306 3.96 -3.56 1.86
CA LEU A 306 4.63 -4.87 1.95
C LEU A 306 5.42 -5.06 3.26
N THR A 307 5.84 -3.97 3.91
CA THR A 307 6.51 -3.99 5.20
C THR A 307 5.53 -3.84 6.37
N TYR A 308 4.23 -4.07 6.13
CA TYR A 308 3.14 -3.92 7.10
C TYR A 308 3.05 -2.53 7.74
N GLN A 309 3.52 -1.49 7.03
CA GLN A 309 3.24 -0.11 7.45
C GLN A 309 1.87 0.30 6.94
N TRP A 310 1.06 0.84 7.83
CA TRP A 310 -0.28 1.31 7.53
C TRP A 310 -0.23 2.61 6.72
N THR A 311 -0.91 2.64 5.58
CA THR A 311 -0.87 3.75 4.62
C THR A 311 -2.19 4.53 4.49
N SER A 312 -3.33 3.86 4.62
CA SER A 312 -4.65 4.49 4.57
C SER A 312 -5.73 3.55 5.11
N SER A 313 -6.89 4.10 5.48
CA SER A 313 -8.05 3.35 5.93
C SER A 313 -9.30 3.68 5.12
N LYS A 314 -10.17 2.69 5.00
CA LYS A 314 -11.52 2.83 4.44
C LYS A 314 -12.52 2.09 5.30
N ILE A 315 -13.75 2.56 5.33
CA ILE A 315 -14.86 1.89 6.00
C ILE A 315 -15.87 1.49 4.94
N TYR A 316 -16.17 0.21 4.88
CA TYR A 316 -17.14 -0.36 3.95
C TYR A 316 -18.44 -0.60 4.70
N PHE A 317 -19.53 -0.06 4.18
CA PHE A 317 -20.87 -0.26 4.73
C PHE A 317 -21.60 -1.33 3.92
N TYR A 318 -22.15 -2.34 4.60
CA TYR A 318 -22.90 -3.42 3.95
C TYR A 318 -24.30 -3.55 4.55
N ASP A 319 -25.29 -3.81 3.69
CA ASP A 319 -26.59 -4.32 4.10
C ASP A 319 -26.52 -5.85 4.17
N MET A 320 -26.80 -6.39 5.36
CA MET A 320 -26.72 -7.82 5.63
C MET A 320 -28.05 -8.55 5.43
N ILE A 321 -29.15 -7.82 5.23
CA ILE A 321 -30.50 -8.38 5.03
C ILE A 321 -30.79 -8.60 3.54
N SER A 322 -30.44 -7.64 2.69
CA SER A 322 -30.85 -7.66 1.27
C SER A 322 -29.99 -8.55 0.37
N SER A 323 -28.81 -9.00 0.82
CA SER A 323 -27.93 -9.85 0.03
C SER A 323 -27.23 -10.90 0.88
N THR A 324 -26.92 -12.06 0.30
CA THR A 324 -26.00 -13.02 0.91
C THR A 324 -24.64 -12.36 1.02
N TYR A 325 -24.35 -11.73 2.17
CA TYR A 325 -23.06 -11.09 2.43
C TYR A 325 -21.92 -12.05 2.09
N ASN A 326 -21.23 -11.84 0.98
CA ASN A 326 -20.20 -12.73 0.49
C ASN A 326 -19.10 -11.93 -0.23
N SER A 327 -18.14 -12.63 -0.84
CA SER A 327 -17.00 -11.97 -1.50
C SER A 327 -17.37 -11.23 -2.80
N ASN A 328 -18.59 -11.42 -3.31
CA ASN A 328 -19.17 -10.70 -4.45
C ASN A 328 -20.14 -9.58 -4.01
N SER A 329 -20.40 -9.42 -2.71
CA SER A 329 -21.26 -8.35 -2.21
C SER A 329 -20.63 -6.99 -2.49
N THR A 330 -21.43 -6.08 -3.05
CA THR A 330 -21.04 -4.69 -3.25
C THR A 330 -21.40 -3.91 -1.97
N PRO A 331 -20.50 -3.10 -1.42
CA PRO A 331 -20.83 -2.23 -0.29
C PRO A 331 -21.91 -1.23 -0.70
N LEU A 332 -22.79 -0.87 0.23
CA LEU A 332 -23.75 0.23 0.08
C LEU A 332 -23.03 1.56 -0.20
N SER A 333 -21.93 1.79 0.52
CA SER A 333 -21.05 2.94 0.34
C SER A 333 -19.70 2.65 1.00
N VAL A 334 -18.71 3.49 0.70
CA VAL A 334 -17.36 3.43 1.28
C VAL A 334 -17.00 4.81 1.82
N PHE A 335 -16.48 4.91 3.03
CA PHE A 335 -15.94 6.14 3.59
C PHE A 335 -14.40 6.08 3.65
N PRO A 336 -13.67 7.16 3.28
CA PRO A 336 -14.19 8.37 2.65
C PRO A 336 -14.68 8.16 1.21
N ASN A 337 -15.62 9.01 0.80
CA ASN A 337 -16.11 9.13 -0.58
C ASN A 337 -16.18 10.62 -0.96
N TYR A 338 -16.74 10.92 -2.13
CA TYR A 338 -16.74 12.27 -2.69
C TYR A 338 -17.69 13.25 -1.97
N HIS A 339 -18.69 12.77 -1.22
CA HIS A 339 -19.53 13.62 -0.37
C HIS A 339 -19.07 13.64 1.09
N GLN A 340 -18.55 12.50 1.56
CA GLN A 340 -18.07 12.30 2.92
C GLN A 340 -16.54 12.28 2.89
N LEU A 341 -15.96 13.47 2.74
CA LEU A 341 -14.51 13.66 2.76
C LEU A 341 -13.97 13.57 4.19
N VAL A 342 -12.72 13.15 4.33
CA VAL A 342 -12.02 13.24 5.62
C VAL A 342 -11.63 14.70 5.83
N PRO A 343 -12.03 15.35 6.94
CA PRO A 343 -11.60 16.70 7.27
C PRO A 343 -10.09 16.81 7.45
N ASP A 344 -9.51 17.98 7.19
CA ASP A 344 -8.05 18.20 7.34
C ASP A 344 -7.58 17.99 8.79
N SER A 345 -8.47 18.25 9.76
CA SER A 345 -8.23 17.96 11.19
C SER A 345 -8.20 16.47 11.53
N PHE A 346 -8.60 15.57 10.62
CA PHE A 346 -8.75 14.14 10.85
C PHE A 346 -7.79 13.33 9.95
N SER A 347 -7.11 12.32 10.50
CA SER A 347 -6.16 11.49 9.76
C SER A 347 -6.85 10.43 8.91
N PHE A 348 -6.25 10.09 7.76
CA PHE A 348 -6.70 9.00 6.87
C PHE A 348 -6.40 7.59 7.41
N THR A 349 -5.86 7.49 8.63
CA THR A 349 -5.46 6.25 9.30
C THR A 349 -6.40 6.01 10.49
N PHE A 350 -7.36 5.09 10.35
CA PHE A 350 -8.40 4.86 11.37
C PHE A 350 -8.08 3.70 12.32
N LEU A 351 -7.78 3.97 13.60
CA LEU A 351 -7.51 2.97 14.65
C LEU A 351 -8.65 2.00 14.88
N ASN A 352 -9.87 2.50 15.01
CA ASN A 352 -11.00 1.67 15.39
C ASN A 352 -12.34 2.27 14.91
N ILE A 353 -13.35 1.41 14.86
CA ILE A 353 -14.75 1.80 14.72
C ILE A 353 -15.53 1.24 15.90
N ILE A 354 -16.45 2.04 16.43
CA ILE A 354 -17.31 1.66 17.55
C ILE A 354 -18.74 2.05 17.17
N SER A 355 -19.68 1.11 17.27
CA SER A 355 -21.08 1.41 17.07
C SER A 355 -21.85 1.48 18.37
N SER A 356 -22.83 2.37 18.40
CA SER A 356 -23.92 2.38 19.36
C SER A 356 -25.23 2.01 18.65
N SER A 357 -26.35 2.02 19.38
CA SER A 357 -27.67 1.86 18.76
C SER A 357 -28.03 3.01 17.80
N ILE A 358 -27.36 4.16 17.89
CA ILE A 358 -27.74 5.38 17.17
C ILE A 358 -26.58 6.07 16.44
N SER A 359 -25.36 5.54 16.48
CA SER A 359 -24.20 6.20 15.88
C SER A 359 -23.08 5.24 15.56
N LEU A 360 -22.20 5.67 14.65
CA LEU A 360 -20.89 5.05 14.43
C LEU A 360 -19.80 6.07 14.74
N THR A 361 -18.85 5.69 15.59
CA THR A 361 -17.68 6.51 15.94
C THR A 361 -16.45 5.92 15.31
N LEU A 362 -15.64 6.78 14.70
CA LEU A 362 -14.33 6.48 14.15
C LEU A 362 -13.29 7.15 15.02
N MET A 363 -12.17 6.47 15.22
CA MET A 363 -11.00 7.03 15.87
C MET A 363 -9.82 6.97 14.92
N ASP A 364 -9.10 8.07 14.75
CA ASP A 364 -7.89 8.12 13.95
C ASP A 364 -6.62 7.83 14.77
N ASP A 365 -5.46 7.76 14.11
CA ASP A 365 -4.16 7.51 14.73
C ASP A 365 -3.62 8.67 15.57
N LYS A 366 -4.26 9.84 15.53
CA LYS A 366 -3.98 11.00 16.39
C LYS A 366 -4.92 11.06 17.60
N GLY A 367 -5.87 10.14 17.73
CA GLY A 367 -6.87 10.10 18.79
C GLY A 367 -8.06 11.05 18.55
N ASN A 368 -8.18 11.63 17.36
CA ASN A 368 -9.36 12.41 16.99
C ASN A 368 -10.56 11.48 16.78
N LEU A 369 -11.76 12.03 16.98
CA LEU A 369 -13.01 11.29 16.83
C LEU A 369 -13.92 11.92 15.79
N LEU A 370 -14.56 11.07 14.99
CA LEU A 370 -15.59 11.42 14.03
C LEU A 370 -16.83 10.56 14.29
N ILE A 371 -17.97 11.20 14.56
CA ILE A 371 -19.24 10.57 14.93
C ILE A 371 -20.23 10.73 13.79
N PHE A 372 -20.63 9.61 13.20
CA PHE A 372 -21.71 9.52 12.23
C PHE A 372 -23.03 9.28 12.93
N TYR A 373 -23.98 10.19 12.71
CA TYR A 373 -25.39 9.95 13.01
C TYR A 373 -26.11 9.44 11.77
N PRO A 374 -26.93 8.37 11.89
CA PRO A 374 -27.74 7.87 10.81
C PRO A 374 -28.79 8.90 10.40
N THR A 375 -28.94 9.08 9.10
CA THR A 375 -29.87 10.03 8.50
C THR A 375 -31.07 9.31 7.87
N PRO A 376 -32.23 9.97 7.75
CA PRO A 376 -33.39 9.42 7.06
C PRO A 376 -33.15 9.20 5.56
N PRO A 377 -33.99 8.37 4.89
CA PRO A 377 -34.01 8.28 3.44
C PRO A 377 -34.05 9.67 2.78
N GLY A 378 -33.31 9.85 1.68
CA GLY A 378 -33.15 11.11 0.97
C GLY A 378 -32.06 12.04 1.53
N PHE A 379 -31.38 11.65 2.62
CA PHE A 379 -30.33 12.45 3.25
C PHE A 379 -29.09 11.61 3.59
N PHE A 380 -27.90 12.19 3.57
CA PHE A 380 -26.65 11.56 3.98
C PHE A 380 -25.99 12.33 5.16
N PRO A 381 -25.14 11.68 5.97
CA PRO A 381 -24.37 12.38 6.99
C PRO A 381 -23.18 13.09 6.34
N SER A 382 -23.24 14.41 6.35
CA SER A 382 -22.21 15.33 5.86
C SER A 382 -21.26 15.72 6.99
N ILE A 383 -19.97 15.81 6.68
CA ILE A 383 -18.94 16.11 7.66
C ILE A 383 -18.54 17.57 7.50
N THR A 384 -18.72 18.36 8.56
CA THR A 384 -18.28 19.75 8.61
C THR A 384 -17.10 19.88 9.56
N ASP A 385 -15.98 20.42 9.07
CA ASP A 385 -14.83 20.70 9.93
C ASP A 385 -15.07 21.98 10.72
N THR A 386 -15.38 21.85 12.00
CA THR A 386 -15.53 22.98 12.92
C THR A 386 -14.20 23.39 13.57
N GLY A 387 -13.10 22.71 13.25
CA GLY A 387 -11.80 22.85 13.91
C GLY A 387 -11.76 22.29 15.33
N SER A 388 -12.85 21.68 15.80
CA SER A 388 -12.99 21.13 17.15
C SER A 388 -13.33 19.65 17.10
N VAL A 389 -12.61 18.83 17.86
CA VAL A 389 -12.93 17.41 18.05
C VAL A 389 -13.83 17.22 19.28
N PRO A 390 -14.74 16.22 19.26
CA PRO A 390 -15.04 15.30 18.19
C PRO A 390 -15.81 15.99 17.06
N LEU A 391 -15.55 15.54 15.83
CA LEU A 391 -16.28 15.95 14.64
C LEU A 391 -17.62 15.20 14.61
N ILE A 392 -18.71 15.92 14.37
CA ILE A 392 -20.06 15.35 14.36
C ILE A 392 -20.68 15.60 12.99
N THR A 393 -21.23 14.56 12.37
CA THR A 393 -21.90 14.71 11.07
C THR A 393 -23.24 15.45 11.19
N SER A 394 -23.51 16.34 10.25
CA SER A 394 -24.82 16.97 10.06
C SER A 394 -25.62 16.27 8.96
N THR A 395 -26.95 16.39 8.99
CA THR A 395 -27.82 15.83 7.95
C THR A 395 -27.85 16.74 6.72
N GLU A 396 -27.53 16.20 5.54
CA GLU A 396 -27.58 16.92 4.26
C GLU A 396 -28.40 16.15 3.22
N ALA A 397 -29.14 16.85 2.36
CA ALA A 397 -30.01 16.22 1.36
C ALA A 397 -29.19 15.62 0.22
N CYS A 398 -29.63 14.49 -0.33
CA CYS A 398 -29.03 13.94 -1.55
C CYS A 398 -29.11 14.97 -2.70
N LEU A 399 -27.99 15.15 -3.41
CA LEU A 399 -27.94 16.01 -4.59
C LEU A 399 -28.87 15.50 -5.70
N PRO A 400 -29.32 16.38 -6.62
CA PRO A 400 -30.02 15.95 -7.83
C PRO A 400 -29.22 14.87 -8.59
N GLY A 401 -29.93 13.90 -9.17
CA GLY A 401 -29.33 12.73 -9.82
C GLY A 401 -29.01 11.57 -8.87
N MET A 402 -29.27 11.74 -7.57
CA MET A 402 -28.90 10.77 -6.53
C MET A 402 -30.02 10.48 -5.56
N TYR A 403 -30.04 9.30 -4.96
CA TYR A 403 -31.05 8.92 -3.99
C TYR A 403 -30.46 8.12 -2.83
N LYS A 404 -31.25 8.02 -1.76
CA LYS A 404 -31.03 7.08 -0.66
C LYS A 404 -32.38 6.62 -0.16
N ASP A 405 -32.63 5.32 -0.23
CA ASP A 405 -33.93 4.71 0.08
C ASP A 405 -34.03 4.19 1.51
N GLN A 406 -32.91 4.06 2.20
CA GLN A 406 -32.82 3.48 3.55
C GLN A 406 -32.31 4.47 4.60
N TYR A 407 -32.74 4.27 5.84
CA TYR A 407 -32.22 4.95 7.01
C TYR A 407 -30.82 4.42 7.34
N GLY A 408 -29.83 5.29 7.54
CA GLY A 408 -28.46 4.83 7.77
C GLY A 408 -27.38 5.90 7.67
N ILE A 409 -26.12 5.48 7.83
CA ILE A 409 -24.95 6.35 7.71
C ILE A 409 -24.30 6.32 6.32
N ASN A 410 -24.81 5.48 5.43
CA ASN A 410 -24.31 5.36 4.06
C ASN A 410 -24.58 6.64 3.25
N ASP A 411 -23.74 6.85 2.25
CA ASP A 411 -23.86 7.91 1.27
C ASP A 411 -25.11 7.73 0.37
N CYS A 412 -25.49 8.79 -0.33
CA CYS A 412 -26.41 8.71 -1.45
C CYS A 412 -25.77 7.95 -2.62
N ILE A 413 -26.59 7.28 -3.43
CA ILE A 413 -26.17 6.53 -4.60
C ILE A 413 -26.69 7.20 -5.88
N LEU A 414 -25.90 7.13 -6.96
CA LEU A 414 -26.31 7.66 -8.27
C LEU A 414 -27.53 6.92 -8.79
N CYS A 415 -28.45 7.64 -9.42
CA CYS A 415 -29.57 7.01 -10.12
C CYS A 415 -29.08 6.14 -11.27
N PRO A 416 -29.48 4.86 -11.36
CA PRO A 416 -29.07 3.99 -12.45
C PRO A 416 -29.54 4.50 -13.81
N THR A 417 -28.86 4.10 -14.89
CA THR A 417 -29.25 4.41 -16.27
C THR A 417 -30.72 4.05 -16.52
N GLY A 418 -31.45 4.90 -17.23
CA GLY A 418 -32.89 4.78 -17.47
C GLY A 418 -33.77 5.37 -16.36
N THR A 419 -33.16 5.92 -15.31
CA THR A 419 -33.86 6.62 -14.23
C THR A 419 -33.29 8.02 -14.01
N LYS A 420 -34.11 8.91 -13.43
CA LYS A 420 -33.71 10.28 -13.05
C LYS A 420 -34.14 10.62 -11.63
N ASN A 421 -33.46 11.59 -11.04
CA ASN A 421 -33.93 12.26 -9.83
C ASN A 421 -33.72 13.78 -9.94
N PRO A 422 -34.80 14.58 -10.03
CA PRO A 422 -34.70 16.03 -10.16
C PRO A 422 -34.22 16.73 -8.87
N GLY A 423 -34.10 16.01 -7.75
CA GLY A 423 -33.66 16.55 -6.44
C GLY A 423 -34.73 16.43 -5.35
N ASN A 424 -34.71 17.33 -4.37
CA ASN A 424 -35.68 17.45 -3.26
C ASN A 424 -35.71 16.27 -2.27
N SER A 425 -34.55 15.75 -1.85
CA SER A 425 -34.48 14.66 -0.88
C SER A 425 -35.26 13.41 -1.30
N SER A 426 -35.38 13.16 -2.61
CA SER A 426 -36.11 11.98 -3.08
C SER A 426 -35.43 10.70 -2.63
N ILE A 427 -36.27 9.77 -2.16
CA ILE A 427 -35.86 8.47 -1.61
C ILE A 427 -35.71 7.40 -2.68
N LYS A 428 -36.06 7.70 -3.94
CA LYS A 428 -36.01 6.77 -5.07
C LYS A 428 -35.78 7.51 -6.39
N CYS A 429 -35.21 6.82 -7.37
CA CYS A 429 -35.18 7.33 -8.74
C CYS A 429 -36.51 7.08 -9.45
N MET A 430 -36.89 8.00 -10.32
CA MET A 430 -38.06 7.88 -11.19
C MET A 430 -37.63 7.32 -12.54
N LEU A 431 -38.45 6.47 -13.14
CA LEU A 431 -38.24 6.04 -14.53
C LEU A 431 -38.34 7.24 -15.45
N CYS A 432 -37.51 7.26 -16.49
CA CYS A 432 -37.61 8.26 -17.53
C CYS A 432 -38.81 7.95 -18.46
N ALA A 433 -39.40 9.00 -19.01
CA ALA A 433 -40.52 8.95 -19.92
C ALA A 433 -40.18 8.10 -21.15
N ASN A 434 -41.19 7.45 -21.70
CA ASN A 434 -41.04 6.68 -22.92
C ASN A 434 -40.57 7.60 -24.07
N GLY A 435 -39.55 7.17 -24.82
CA GLY A 435 -38.91 8.00 -25.85
C GLY A 435 -37.92 9.03 -25.30
N SER A 436 -37.48 8.89 -24.05
CA SER A 436 -36.40 9.69 -23.45
C SER A 436 -35.27 8.79 -22.94
N PHE A 437 -34.08 9.37 -22.81
CA PHE A 437 -32.89 8.72 -22.31
C PHE A 437 -32.39 9.40 -21.04
N CYS A 438 -31.97 8.59 -20.07
CA CYS A 438 -31.31 9.03 -18.85
C CYS A 438 -30.02 8.25 -18.65
N SER A 439 -28.92 8.98 -18.63
CA SER A 439 -27.61 8.48 -18.21
C SER A 439 -27.55 8.15 -16.70
N LEU A 440 -26.49 7.50 -16.25
CA LEU A 440 -26.20 7.31 -14.82
C LEU A 440 -26.13 8.68 -14.11
N GLY A 441 -26.88 8.84 -13.02
CA GLY A 441 -26.92 10.08 -12.25
C GLY A 441 -27.74 11.21 -12.89
N SER A 442 -28.68 10.89 -13.80
CA SER A 442 -29.44 11.93 -14.49
C SER A 442 -30.35 12.72 -13.56
N VAL A 443 -30.28 14.05 -13.66
CA VAL A 443 -31.20 14.98 -13.00
C VAL A 443 -32.50 15.10 -13.80
N ASP A 444 -32.38 15.15 -15.11
CA ASP A 444 -33.50 15.20 -16.04
C ASP A 444 -33.29 14.25 -17.23
N GLU A 445 -34.34 14.03 -18.01
CA GLU A 445 -34.34 13.17 -19.17
C GLU A 445 -34.06 13.94 -20.45
N ILE A 446 -33.38 13.29 -21.39
CA ILE A 446 -33.09 13.85 -22.71
C ILE A 446 -34.04 13.17 -23.70
N PRO A 447 -34.89 13.92 -24.44
CA PRO A 447 -35.71 13.33 -25.48
C PRO A 447 -34.84 12.57 -26.48
N GLN A 448 -35.24 11.36 -26.86
CA GLN A 448 -34.45 10.55 -27.79
C GLN A 448 -34.33 11.21 -29.18
N SER A 449 -35.26 12.08 -29.53
CA SER A 449 -35.19 12.94 -30.73
C SER A 449 -34.04 13.95 -30.71
N ALA A 450 -33.51 14.29 -29.53
CA ALA A 450 -32.37 15.20 -29.39
C ALA A 450 -31.01 14.45 -29.47
N LEU A 451 -31.03 13.12 -29.56
CA LEU A 451 -29.83 12.28 -29.61
C LEU A 451 -29.67 11.70 -31.02
N GLU A 452 -28.81 12.33 -31.84
CA GLU A 452 -28.50 11.81 -33.19
C GLU A 452 -27.82 10.43 -33.14
N THR A 453 -26.97 10.20 -32.13
CA THR A 453 -26.36 8.90 -31.82
C THR A 453 -26.13 8.77 -30.31
N VAL A 454 -26.46 7.63 -29.72
CA VAL A 454 -26.14 7.31 -28.32
C VAL A 454 -24.93 6.38 -28.27
N VAL A 455 -23.77 6.91 -27.91
CA VAL A 455 -22.59 6.10 -27.60
C VAL A 455 -22.33 6.18 -26.10
N GLN A 456 -22.70 5.14 -25.36
CA GLN A 456 -22.41 5.06 -23.93
C GLN A 456 -20.92 4.73 -23.74
N VAL A 457 -20.10 5.76 -23.56
CA VAL A 457 -18.70 5.60 -23.14
C VAL A 457 -18.69 5.57 -21.62
N ILE A 458 -18.18 4.49 -21.01
CA ILE A 458 -18.00 4.42 -19.55
C ILE A 458 -16.91 5.45 -19.19
N ALA A 459 -17.32 6.60 -18.66
CA ALA A 459 -16.40 7.62 -18.19
C ALA A 459 -15.64 7.11 -16.95
N TYR A 460 -14.32 7.05 -17.04
CA TYR A 460 -13.46 6.98 -15.85
C TYR A 460 -13.34 8.39 -15.25
N LEU A 461 -13.62 8.54 -13.95
CA LEU A 461 -13.41 9.77 -13.20
C LEU A 461 -11.98 9.82 -12.64
N LYS A 462 -11.14 10.68 -13.22
CA LYS A 462 -10.12 11.48 -12.50
C LYS A 462 -10.11 12.87 -13.14
N SER A 463 -10.25 13.90 -12.32
CA SER A 463 -10.57 15.25 -12.77
C SER A 463 -9.47 15.88 -13.66
N PRO A 464 -9.84 16.79 -14.59
CA PRO A 464 -8.88 17.51 -15.43
C PRO A 464 -7.93 18.44 -14.65
N GLU A 465 -8.29 18.90 -13.45
CA GLU A 465 -7.50 19.92 -12.73
C GLU A 465 -6.09 19.42 -12.37
N ILE A 466 -5.96 18.14 -11.98
CA ILE A 466 -4.66 17.52 -11.67
C ILE A 466 -3.81 17.40 -12.94
N MET A 467 -4.44 17.11 -14.08
CA MET A 467 -3.72 16.99 -15.36
C MET A 467 -3.20 18.34 -15.85
N VAL A 468 -3.95 19.42 -15.63
CA VAL A 468 -3.54 20.78 -16.01
C VAL A 468 -2.37 21.26 -15.13
N CYS A 469 -2.43 21.05 -13.80
CA CYS A 469 -1.32 21.41 -12.91
C CYS A 469 -0.05 20.59 -13.18
N PHE A 470 -0.21 19.30 -13.52
CA PHE A 470 0.92 18.45 -13.88
C PHE A 470 1.52 18.84 -15.23
N ALA A 471 0.68 19.13 -16.23
CA ALA A 471 1.13 19.59 -17.55
C ALA A 471 1.83 20.95 -17.47
N TYR A 472 1.32 21.87 -16.64
CA TYR A 472 1.94 23.18 -16.41
C TYR A 472 3.30 23.04 -15.71
N SER A 473 3.35 22.29 -14.60
CA SER A 473 4.59 22.08 -13.83
C SER A 473 5.65 21.35 -14.65
N PHE A 474 5.24 20.35 -15.44
CA PHE A 474 6.13 19.64 -16.35
C PHE A 474 6.66 20.56 -17.45
N SER A 475 5.80 21.40 -18.03
CA SER A 475 6.20 22.34 -19.10
C SER A 475 7.17 23.41 -18.58
N ASP A 476 6.94 23.98 -17.39
CA ASP A 476 7.87 24.95 -16.77
C ASP A 476 9.24 24.31 -16.48
N ILE A 477 9.27 23.10 -15.90
CA ILE A 477 10.51 22.36 -15.64
C ILE A 477 11.23 22.03 -16.95
N PHE A 478 10.49 21.60 -17.98
CA PHE A 478 11.03 21.24 -19.28
C PHE A 478 11.65 22.44 -20.02
N TYR A 479 10.96 23.59 -20.04
CA TYR A 479 11.48 24.81 -20.67
C TYR A 479 12.70 25.39 -19.93
N ARG A 480 12.74 25.27 -18.59
CA ARG A 480 13.94 25.65 -17.81
C ARG A 480 15.13 24.71 -18.03
N GLN A 481 14.86 23.44 -18.34
CA GLN A 481 15.92 22.45 -18.61
C GLN A 481 16.44 22.49 -20.04
N TYR A 482 15.63 22.93 -21.01
CA TYR A 482 15.98 22.90 -22.44
C TYR A 482 15.57 24.22 -23.14
N PRO A 483 16.38 25.29 -23.01
CA PRO A 483 16.14 26.52 -23.77
C PRO A 483 16.21 26.23 -25.28
N TYR A 484 15.27 26.82 -26.03
CA TYR A 484 14.97 26.56 -27.44
C TYR A 484 16.13 26.88 -28.43
N GLU A 485 17.21 27.50 -27.97
CA GLU A 485 18.32 27.90 -28.81
C GLU A 485 19.41 26.82 -28.81
N THR A 486 19.29 25.80 -29.67
CA THR A 486 20.39 25.17 -30.44
C THR A 486 19.98 23.81 -31.04
N SER A 487 18.99 23.76 -31.92
CA SER A 487 18.86 22.62 -32.84
C SER A 487 18.70 23.10 -34.28
N SER A 488 19.76 22.93 -35.06
CA SER A 488 19.71 23.03 -36.51
C SER A 488 18.84 21.91 -37.09
N GLY A 489 18.00 22.24 -38.07
CA GLY A 489 16.97 21.37 -38.61
C GLY A 489 17.47 20.03 -39.17
N SER A 490 16.69 18.98 -38.93
CA SER A 490 16.83 17.70 -39.60
C SER A 490 15.52 17.33 -40.29
N TYR A 491 15.60 17.12 -41.60
CA TYR A 491 14.57 16.57 -42.48
C TYR A 491 14.20 15.15 -42.06
N PHE A 492 12.91 14.82 -42.07
CA PHE A 492 12.41 13.44 -42.10
C PHE A 492 11.34 13.32 -43.17
N ASP A 493 11.61 12.47 -44.16
CA ASP A 493 10.62 11.95 -45.09
C ASP A 493 10.78 10.42 -45.19
N CYS A 494 9.63 9.74 -45.16
CA CYS A 494 9.32 8.34 -45.51
C CYS A 494 9.99 7.14 -44.78
N GLU A 495 9.20 6.38 -44.00
CA GLU A 495 9.34 4.92 -43.93
C GLU A 495 7.98 4.22 -43.72
N GLU A 496 7.78 3.10 -44.42
CA GLU A 496 6.48 2.60 -44.91
C GLU A 496 6.08 1.20 -44.36
N SER A 497 6.47 0.82 -43.13
CA SER A 497 6.34 -0.58 -42.66
C SER A 497 5.41 -0.81 -41.45
N ILE A 498 4.13 -0.38 -41.51
CA ILE A 498 3.10 -0.82 -40.57
C ILE A 498 1.83 -1.28 -41.31
N ARG A 499 1.88 -2.47 -41.91
CA ARG A 499 0.69 -3.32 -42.11
C ARG A 499 1.13 -4.79 -42.12
N ASN A 500 0.97 -5.49 -40.99
CA ASN A 500 0.62 -6.92 -40.93
C ASN A 500 0.49 -7.38 -39.46
N ALA A 501 -0.73 -7.35 -38.92
CA ALA A 501 -1.12 -8.20 -37.79
C ALA A 501 -2.58 -8.64 -38.00
N LYS A 502 -2.82 -9.95 -37.92
CA LYS A 502 -4.11 -10.63 -38.09
C LYS A 502 -4.94 -10.54 -36.80
N PHE A 503 -6.27 -10.47 -36.92
CA PHE A 503 -7.22 -10.37 -35.80
C PHE A 503 -8.06 -11.66 -35.65
N GLU A 504 -8.34 -12.08 -34.42
CA GLU A 504 -8.94 -13.40 -34.08
C GLU A 504 -10.42 -13.38 -33.65
N THR A 505 -11.13 -12.24 -33.53
CA THR A 505 -12.58 -12.28 -33.21
C THR A 505 -13.41 -11.17 -33.88
N GLY A 506 -14.69 -11.47 -34.15
CA GLY A 506 -15.63 -10.60 -34.87
C GLY A 506 -15.97 -9.26 -34.21
N LEU A 507 -15.68 -9.08 -32.91
CA LEU A 507 -15.85 -7.80 -32.21
C LEU A 507 -14.73 -6.78 -32.51
N GLN A 508 -13.64 -7.18 -33.17
CA GLN A 508 -12.59 -6.26 -33.63
C GLN A 508 -12.85 -5.69 -35.04
N SER A 509 -13.91 -6.13 -35.74
CA SER A 509 -14.17 -5.71 -37.13
C SER A 509 -14.99 -4.43 -37.30
N LEU A 510 -15.55 -3.86 -36.22
CA LEU A 510 -16.53 -2.74 -36.31
C LEU A 510 -16.00 -1.35 -35.91
N ALA A 511 -14.68 -1.16 -35.78
CA ALA A 511 -14.07 0.15 -35.47
C ALA A 511 -13.14 0.67 -36.58
N ILE A 512 -13.48 0.42 -37.85
CA ILE A 512 -12.80 1.00 -39.01
C ILE A 512 -13.87 1.68 -39.88
N PRO A 513 -13.82 3.01 -40.10
CA PRO A 513 -14.49 3.58 -41.24
C PRO A 513 -13.76 3.10 -42.50
N ARG A 514 -14.43 2.30 -43.33
CA ARG A 514 -14.06 2.18 -44.74
C ARG A 514 -14.58 3.43 -45.45
N SER A 515 -13.70 4.14 -46.16
CA SER A 515 -14.11 4.87 -47.34
C SER A 515 -13.43 4.26 -48.55
N HIS A 516 -14.24 3.98 -49.55
CA HIS A 516 -13.86 3.56 -50.89
C HIS A 516 -13.09 4.70 -51.62
N THR A 517 -12.32 4.27 -52.62
CA THR A 517 -11.75 5.01 -53.77
C THR A 517 -10.50 5.86 -53.57
N GLU A 518 -9.40 5.27 -54.02
CA GLU A 518 -8.23 5.93 -54.62
C GLU A 518 -8.66 6.75 -55.87
N THR A 519 -8.18 8.01 -55.94
CA THR A 519 -7.69 8.79 -57.12
C THR A 519 -8.64 9.00 -58.33
N PRO A 520 -8.87 10.24 -58.81
CA PRO A 520 -7.85 11.12 -59.44
C PRO A 520 -7.94 12.59 -58.95
N MET A 521 -7.00 13.51 -59.15
CA MET A 521 -5.94 13.66 -60.13
C MET A 521 -5.02 14.79 -59.67
N PHE A 522 -3.73 14.66 -59.89
CA PHE A 522 -2.89 15.83 -60.19
C PHE A 522 -3.38 16.41 -61.52
N GLU A 523 -4.13 17.50 -61.49
CA GLU A 523 -4.21 18.49 -62.57
C GLU A 523 -4.25 19.86 -61.89
N CYS A 524 -3.12 20.55 -61.84
CA CYS A 524 -2.80 21.61 -62.79
C CYS A 524 -3.56 22.92 -62.50
N THR A 525 -2.80 23.86 -61.91
CA THR A 525 -2.72 25.30 -62.26
C THR A 525 -3.89 26.25 -61.99
N LEU A 526 -3.52 27.43 -61.44
CA LEU A 526 -4.16 28.77 -61.53
C LEU A 526 -5.43 28.91 -60.64
N GLU A 527 -5.62 29.84 -59.70
CA GLU A 527 -5.26 31.27 -59.55
C GLU A 527 -5.32 31.72 -58.06
N ILE A 528 -4.56 32.78 -57.75
CA ILE A 528 -4.38 33.55 -56.48
C ILE A 528 -5.64 34.45 -56.17
N PRO A 529 -5.89 35.15 -55.02
CA PRO A 529 -5.21 35.29 -53.69
C PRO A 529 -6.11 35.20 -52.41
N SER A 530 -5.52 34.87 -51.26
CA SER A 530 -5.57 35.69 -50.01
C SER A 530 -5.00 34.95 -48.79
N ALA A 531 -3.67 34.97 -48.61
CA ALA A 531 -3.02 34.53 -47.37
C ALA A 531 -1.63 35.17 -47.18
N PHE A 532 -1.52 36.50 -47.38
CA PHE A 532 -0.24 37.22 -47.27
C PHE A 532 -0.14 38.21 -46.10
N ASP A 533 -1.00 38.14 -45.08
CA ASP A 533 -0.93 39.06 -43.92
C ASP A 533 -0.43 38.46 -42.60
N TYR A 534 -0.07 37.18 -42.55
CA TYR A 534 0.35 36.56 -41.28
C TYR A 534 1.87 36.50 -41.07
N VAL A 535 2.68 36.67 -42.12
CA VAL A 535 4.15 36.54 -42.04
C VAL A 535 4.86 37.89 -41.81
N SER A 536 4.18 39.03 -42.07
CA SER A 536 4.77 40.36 -41.81
C SER A 536 4.66 40.81 -40.33
N GLY A 537 3.79 40.21 -39.53
CA GLY A 537 3.61 40.56 -38.11
C GLY A 537 4.66 39.94 -37.18
N VAL A 538 5.18 38.76 -37.51
CA VAL A 538 6.14 38.05 -36.66
C VAL A 538 7.56 38.64 -36.80
N HIS A 539 7.88 39.25 -37.94
CA HIS A 539 9.20 39.85 -38.17
C HIS A 539 9.38 41.26 -37.55
N GLN A 540 8.29 41.98 -37.23
CA GLN A 540 8.37 43.28 -36.54
C GLN A 540 8.52 43.17 -35.02
N ILE A 541 8.09 42.06 -34.41
CA ILE A 541 8.17 41.86 -32.95
C ILE A 541 9.58 41.41 -32.54
N SER A 542 10.28 40.64 -33.38
CA SER A 542 11.67 40.22 -33.14
C SER A 542 12.67 41.38 -33.10
N ASN A 543 12.38 42.51 -33.77
CA ASN A 543 13.28 43.67 -33.82
C ASN A 543 13.03 44.70 -32.71
N SER A 544 12.03 44.50 -31.85
CA SER A 544 11.67 45.47 -30.78
C SER A 544 12.19 45.09 -29.40
N ILE A 545 12.74 43.87 -29.23
CA ILE A 545 13.24 43.37 -27.93
C ILE A 545 14.74 43.70 -27.70
N ASP A 546 15.46 44.10 -28.75
CA ASP A 546 16.92 44.31 -28.69
C ASP A 546 17.36 45.73 -28.22
N LYS A 547 16.49 46.47 -27.48
CA LYS A 547 16.76 47.85 -27.05
C LYS A 547 16.55 48.18 -25.57
N THR A 548 16.29 47.20 -24.71
CA THR A 548 16.28 47.42 -23.26
C THR A 548 17.46 46.72 -22.60
N LYS A 549 18.56 47.45 -22.42
CA LYS A 549 19.64 47.09 -21.50
C LYS A 549 19.08 47.00 -20.08
N ILE A 550 18.91 45.78 -19.58
CA ILE A 550 18.73 45.51 -18.15
C ILE A 550 20.07 44.97 -17.65
N ASP A 551 20.66 45.70 -16.72
CA ASP A 551 21.95 45.42 -16.11
C ASP A 551 21.79 44.28 -15.08
N ILE A 552 22.20 43.08 -15.48
CA ILE A 552 22.05 41.83 -14.70
C ILE A 552 23.18 41.66 -13.66
N ASP A 553 24.22 42.51 -13.69
CA ASP A 553 25.42 42.32 -12.86
C ASP A 553 25.29 42.85 -11.42
N ASN A 554 24.12 43.35 -11.00
CA ASN A 554 23.90 43.92 -9.66
C ASN A 554 22.95 43.15 -8.72
N LEU A 555 22.55 41.91 -9.05
CA LEU A 555 21.76 41.06 -8.16
C LEU A 555 22.64 40.09 -7.36
N THR A 556 23.39 40.62 -6.40
CA THR A 556 24.01 39.79 -5.35
C THR A 556 22.95 39.33 -4.36
N CYS A 557 22.65 38.03 -4.36
CA CYS A 557 21.82 37.37 -3.34
C CYS A 557 22.47 37.47 -1.95
N LYS A 558 21.87 38.29 -1.08
CA LYS A 558 21.97 38.12 0.37
C LYS A 558 20.57 38.01 0.94
N THR A 559 20.44 37.05 1.85
CA THR A 559 19.36 36.74 2.80
C THR A 559 18.09 36.05 2.28
N SER A 560 17.95 34.80 2.76
CA SER A 560 16.75 34.00 3.04
C SER A 560 15.38 34.67 2.86
N ILE A 561 14.53 34.07 2.02
CA ILE A 561 13.08 34.24 2.07
C ILE A 561 12.43 32.86 1.97
N ASP A 562 11.84 32.44 3.08
CA ASP A 562 10.95 31.30 3.22
C ASP A 562 9.50 31.78 3.03
N SER A 563 8.92 31.60 1.85
CA SER A 563 7.53 31.14 1.69
C SER A 563 7.19 30.95 0.21
N TYR A 564 6.44 29.88 -0.07
CA TYR A 564 5.97 29.47 -1.40
C TYR A 564 4.78 30.33 -1.89
N GLU A 565 4.25 31.22 -1.04
CA GLU A 565 2.97 31.93 -1.23
C GLU A 565 3.07 33.19 -2.11
N GLU A 566 4.19 33.93 -2.07
CA GLU A 566 4.33 35.17 -2.86
C GLU A 566 4.62 34.90 -4.35
N CYS A 567 5.20 33.75 -4.68
CA CYS A 567 5.47 33.38 -6.08
C CYS A 567 4.19 32.99 -6.84
N TYR A 568 3.19 32.45 -6.12
CA TYR A 568 1.92 32.01 -6.69
C TYR A 568 1.00 33.19 -7.05
N LYS A 569 1.06 34.27 -6.27
CA LYS A 569 0.25 35.48 -6.46
C LYS A 569 0.69 36.31 -7.67
N TYR A 570 1.95 36.20 -8.07
CA TYR A 570 2.50 36.95 -9.21
C TYR A 570 2.26 36.25 -10.57
N ALA A 571 2.03 34.94 -10.57
CA ALA A 571 1.84 34.15 -11.80
C ALA A 571 0.40 34.21 -12.36
N THR A 572 -0.59 34.54 -11.53
CA THR A 572 -2.02 34.53 -11.92
C THR A 572 -2.50 35.84 -12.56
N GLU A 573 -1.76 36.93 -12.48
CA GLU A 573 -2.22 38.24 -12.97
C GLU A 573 -1.79 38.61 -14.40
N LEU A 574 -1.00 37.78 -15.12
CA LEU A 574 -0.33 38.24 -16.36
C LEU A 574 -0.35 37.31 -17.59
N VAL A 575 -1.32 36.40 -17.76
CA VAL A 575 -1.39 35.58 -19.01
C VAL A 575 -2.71 35.78 -19.76
N PRO A 576 -2.72 36.49 -20.91
CA PRO A 576 -3.90 36.61 -21.78
C PRO A 576 -4.17 35.31 -22.56
N TYR A 577 -5.45 35.09 -22.87
CA TYR A 577 -6.09 33.94 -23.54
C TYR A 577 -5.55 33.46 -24.92
N LYS A 578 -4.36 33.87 -25.36
CA LYS A 578 -3.81 33.49 -26.68
C LYS A 578 -2.84 32.29 -26.67
N TYR A 579 -2.51 31.71 -25.52
CA TYR A 579 -1.57 30.59 -25.41
C TYR A 579 -2.20 29.19 -25.49
N VAL A 580 -3.53 29.09 -25.64
CA VAL A 580 -4.25 27.81 -25.68
C VAL A 580 -3.96 27.01 -26.96
N GLY A 581 -3.58 27.66 -28.07
CA GLY A 581 -3.35 27.01 -29.36
C GLY A 581 -2.14 26.07 -29.39
N VAL A 582 -1.03 26.45 -28.74
CA VAL A 582 0.22 25.67 -28.75
C VAL A 582 0.13 24.43 -27.84
N GLY A 583 -0.73 24.48 -26.82
CA GLY A 583 -1.00 23.34 -25.93
C GLY A 583 -1.70 22.19 -26.64
N ILE A 584 -2.58 22.48 -27.60
CA ILE A 584 -3.42 21.46 -28.27
C ILE A 584 -2.60 20.62 -29.27
N GLU A 585 -1.66 21.22 -30.00
CA GLU A 585 -0.77 20.46 -30.90
C GLU A 585 0.26 19.60 -30.14
N THR A 586 0.75 20.10 -28.99
CA THR A 586 1.65 19.34 -28.11
C THR A 586 0.93 18.12 -27.51
N ILE A 587 -0.35 18.23 -27.19
CA ILE A 587 -1.19 17.13 -26.69
C ILE A 587 -1.45 16.06 -27.77
N MET A 588 -1.58 16.45 -29.05
CA MET A 588 -1.72 15.48 -30.15
C MET A 588 -0.42 14.70 -30.42
N LEU A 589 0.74 15.35 -30.36
CA LEU A 589 2.05 14.69 -30.49
C LEU A 589 2.36 13.77 -29.30
N LEU A 590 1.94 14.14 -28.08
CA LEU A 590 2.04 13.27 -26.89
C LEU A 590 1.11 12.05 -26.96
N ARG A 591 -0.08 12.18 -27.57
CA ARG A 591 -0.99 11.03 -27.78
C ARG A 591 -0.44 9.96 -28.73
N LEU A 592 0.41 10.34 -29.69
CA LEU A 592 1.05 9.39 -30.60
C LEU A 592 2.24 8.67 -29.96
N LYS A 593 2.99 9.33 -29.05
CA LYS A 593 4.09 8.68 -28.30
C LYS A 593 3.60 7.82 -27.12
N LEU A 594 2.51 8.21 -26.45
CA LEU A 594 1.99 7.47 -25.28
C LEU A 594 1.24 6.18 -25.63
N LYS A 595 0.91 5.92 -26.91
CA LYS A 595 0.40 4.61 -27.34
C LYS A 595 1.47 3.52 -27.42
N ALA A 596 2.76 3.87 -27.37
CA ALA A 596 3.86 2.91 -27.28
C ALA A 596 4.24 2.55 -25.82
N VAL A 597 3.69 3.25 -24.82
CA VAL A 597 3.97 3.03 -23.40
C VAL A 597 2.65 3.02 -22.63
N ASN A 598 1.87 1.95 -22.81
CA ASN A 598 0.74 1.65 -21.94
C ASN A 598 0.88 0.22 -21.42
N GLN A 599 1.59 0.08 -20.29
CA GLN A 599 1.35 -1.02 -19.36
C GLN A 599 0.70 -0.49 -18.08
N PRO A 600 -0.21 -1.25 -17.45
CA PRO A 600 -0.97 -0.79 -16.28
C PRO A 600 -0.08 -0.73 -15.04
N LEU A 601 -0.31 0.27 -14.20
CA LEU A 601 0.25 0.36 -12.83
C LEU A 601 -0.19 -0.85 -12.00
N LEU A 602 0.71 -1.82 -11.81
CA LEU A 602 0.48 -3.11 -11.14
C LEU A 602 1.59 -3.40 -10.11
N ASN A 603 1.16 -3.68 -8.87
CA ASN A 603 1.80 -4.41 -7.74
C ASN A 603 3.33 -4.36 -7.51
N SER A 604 3.73 -4.05 -6.27
CA SER A 604 5.14 -4.05 -5.84
C SER A 604 5.73 -5.41 -5.45
N SER A 605 4.96 -6.50 -5.43
CA SER A 605 5.53 -7.86 -5.41
C SER A 605 6.03 -8.31 -6.78
N LEU A 606 5.84 -7.49 -7.82
CA LEU A 606 6.42 -7.65 -9.15
C LEU A 606 7.72 -6.84 -9.34
N TYR A 607 8.13 -6.01 -8.37
CA TYR A 607 9.36 -5.22 -8.55
C TYR A 607 10.65 -6.03 -8.38
N TRP A 608 10.58 -7.17 -7.69
CA TRP A 608 11.70 -8.09 -7.66
C TRP A 608 11.47 -9.16 -8.74
N ASN A 609 11.83 -8.82 -9.98
CA ASN A 609 11.85 -9.70 -11.16
C ASN A 609 12.98 -10.75 -11.14
N GLU A 610 13.15 -11.44 -10.00
CA GLU A 610 14.17 -12.47 -9.73
C GLU A 610 14.13 -13.59 -10.76
N GLU A 611 12.94 -14.11 -11.04
CA GLU A 611 12.76 -15.20 -11.97
C GLU A 611 12.99 -14.76 -13.43
N ASP A 612 12.82 -13.48 -13.75
CA ASP A 612 12.95 -12.97 -15.12
C ASP A 612 14.39 -13.09 -15.64
N ARG A 613 15.39 -13.01 -14.75
CA ARG A 613 16.80 -13.17 -15.12
C ARG A 613 17.16 -14.57 -15.63
N PHE A 614 16.31 -15.56 -15.34
CA PHE A 614 16.44 -16.94 -15.81
C PHE A 614 15.50 -17.29 -16.95
N LYS A 615 14.68 -16.33 -17.44
CA LYS A 615 13.86 -16.57 -18.64
C LYS A 615 14.78 -16.90 -19.82
N PRO A 616 14.54 -18.03 -20.51
CA PRO A 616 15.44 -18.54 -21.53
C PRO A 616 15.57 -17.59 -22.73
N PHE A 617 16.74 -17.56 -23.35
CA PHE A 617 17.00 -16.76 -24.53
C PHE A 617 16.45 -17.47 -25.78
N ASN A 618 15.15 -17.28 -26.09
CA ASN A 618 14.53 -17.90 -27.27
C ASN A 618 15.36 -17.61 -28.54
N ASN A 619 15.98 -18.65 -29.11
CA ASN A 619 16.78 -18.64 -30.36
C ASN A 619 18.05 -17.77 -30.42
N LEU A 620 18.42 -17.04 -29.36
CA LEU A 620 19.59 -16.15 -29.39
C LEU A 620 20.91 -16.88 -29.12
N MET A 621 20.89 -17.97 -28.36
CA MET A 621 22.09 -18.74 -28.00
C MET A 621 22.37 -19.95 -28.90
N SER A 622 21.53 -20.23 -29.91
CA SER A 622 21.60 -21.47 -30.71
C SER A 622 22.46 -21.40 -31.98
N SER A 623 23.22 -20.32 -32.19
CA SER A 623 24.14 -20.24 -33.34
C SER A 623 25.28 -21.25 -33.19
N ARG A 624 25.75 -21.85 -34.30
CA ARG A 624 26.78 -22.91 -34.41
C ARG A 624 28.17 -22.62 -33.78
N ASN A 625 28.36 -21.50 -33.10
CA ASN A 625 29.62 -21.11 -32.45
C ASN A 625 29.56 -21.38 -30.94
N GLU A 626 30.71 -21.70 -30.34
CA GLU A 626 30.86 -21.89 -28.89
C GLU A 626 30.41 -20.63 -28.14
N CYS A 627 29.31 -20.75 -27.41
CA CYS A 627 28.70 -19.65 -26.67
C CYS A 627 29.58 -19.27 -25.46
N GLN A 628 29.64 -17.98 -25.10
CA GLN A 628 30.47 -17.48 -24.00
C GLN A 628 29.65 -16.65 -23.00
N ILE A 629 29.76 -16.98 -21.71
CA ILE A 629 29.09 -16.30 -20.60
C ILE A 629 30.13 -15.82 -19.59
N LEU A 630 30.11 -14.53 -19.25
CA LEU A 630 30.94 -13.94 -18.20
C LEU A 630 30.06 -13.60 -17.00
N TYR A 631 30.23 -14.32 -15.89
CA TYR A 631 29.49 -14.14 -14.65
C TYR A 631 30.34 -13.42 -13.59
N CYS A 632 30.02 -12.16 -13.34
CA CYS A 632 30.63 -11.33 -12.31
C CYS A 632 29.81 -11.34 -11.02
N GLY A 633 30.45 -11.67 -9.89
CA GLY A 633 29.80 -11.79 -8.59
C GLY A 633 29.25 -13.19 -8.33
N ALA A 634 30.08 -14.21 -8.55
CA ALA A 634 29.64 -15.61 -8.48
C ALA A 634 29.19 -16.06 -7.08
N HIS A 635 29.68 -15.37 -6.03
CA HIS A 635 29.45 -15.70 -4.63
C HIS A 635 29.88 -17.13 -4.28
N GLU A 636 29.59 -17.60 -3.05
CA GLU A 636 30.03 -18.92 -2.59
C GLU A 636 29.35 -20.11 -3.30
N ALA A 637 28.20 -19.88 -3.93
CA ALA A 637 27.32 -20.95 -4.43
C ALA A 637 27.20 -21.00 -5.97
N GLY A 638 27.68 -19.97 -6.69
CA GLY A 638 27.67 -19.94 -8.16
C GLY A 638 26.29 -20.14 -8.78
N THR A 639 25.21 -19.79 -8.07
CA THR A 639 23.83 -20.23 -8.38
C THR A 639 23.39 -19.85 -9.79
N ASP A 640 23.61 -18.60 -10.18
CA ASP A 640 23.14 -18.10 -11.47
C ASP A 640 23.91 -18.74 -12.62
N GLY A 641 25.23 -18.91 -12.46
CA GLY A 641 26.06 -19.61 -13.44
C GLY A 641 25.68 -21.09 -13.59
N LEU A 642 25.35 -21.79 -12.50
CA LEU A 642 24.83 -23.16 -12.59
C LEU A 642 23.50 -23.21 -13.34
N GLU A 643 22.63 -22.23 -13.14
CA GLU A 643 21.35 -22.17 -13.85
C GLU A 643 21.56 -21.91 -15.35
N PHE A 644 22.49 -21.01 -15.71
CA PHE A 644 22.86 -20.81 -17.12
C PHE A 644 23.46 -22.06 -17.76
N ILE A 645 24.23 -22.84 -17.01
CA ILE A 645 24.82 -24.08 -17.51
C ILE A 645 23.75 -25.13 -17.82
N LYS A 646 22.73 -25.27 -16.96
CA LYS A 646 21.59 -26.15 -17.22
C LYS A 646 20.78 -25.70 -18.45
N GLN A 647 20.64 -24.39 -18.63
CA GLN A 647 19.87 -23.84 -19.75
C GLN A 647 20.66 -23.88 -21.07
N TYR A 648 21.99 -23.76 -21.00
CA TYR A 648 22.86 -23.61 -22.16
C TYR A 648 24.09 -24.51 -22.07
N GLU A 649 23.87 -25.81 -22.25
CA GLU A 649 24.90 -26.86 -22.09
C GLU A 649 26.14 -26.67 -23.02
N ASN A 650 26.00 -25.94 -24.13
CA ASN A 650 27.08 -25.66 -25.09
C ASN A 650 27.84 -24.34 -24.82
N CYS A 651 27.53 -23.64 -23.72
CA CYS A 651 28.20 -22.38 -23.38
C CYS A 651 29.42 -22.61 -22.47
N HIS A 652 30.47 -21.86 -22.73
CA HIS A 652 31.63 -21.70 -21.87
C HIS A 652 31.36 -20.60 -20.83
N VAL A 653 31.41 -20.92 -19.53
CA VAL A 653 31.08 -20.00 -18.43
C VAL A 653 32.30 -19.60 -17.59
N TRP A 654 32.55 -18.31 -17.45
CA TRP A 654 33.62 -17.72 -16.65
C TRP A 654 33.05 -17.12 -15.36
N PHE A 655 33.35 -17.73 -14.21
CA PHE A 655 32.92 -17.29 -12.89
C PHE A 655 33.97 -16.38 -12.25
N LEU A 656 33.57 -15.19 -11.83
CA LEU A 656 34.44 -14.21 -11.16
C LEU A 656 33.92 -13.90 -9.76
N GLU A 657 34.76 -14.13 -8.74
CA GLU A 657 34.46 -13.82 -7.34
C GLU A 657 35.69 -13.22 -6.65
N PRO A 658 35.71 -11.91 -6.33
CA PRO A 658 36.87 -11.25 -5.74
C PRO A 658 37.12 -11.58 -4.26
N VAL A 659 36.11 -12.05 -3.52
CA VAL A 659 36.25 -12.35 -2.09
C VAL A 659 36.86 -13.73 -1.95
N ALA A 660 38.14 -13.79 -1.56
CA ALA A 660 38.89 -15.04 -1.49
C ALA A 660 38.16 -16.17 -0.75
N GLN A 661 37.45 -15.89 0.34
CA GLN A 661 36.69 -16.91 1.07
C GLN A 661 35.48 -17.45 0.30
N PHE A 662 34.79 -16.59 -0.46
CA PHE A 662 33.69 -17.01 -1.32
C PHE A 662 34.21 -17.78 -2.52
N TYR A 663 35.33 -17.33 -3.11
CA TYR A 663 36.05 -18.05 -4.15
C TYR A 663 36.49 -19.45 -3.68
N ASP A 664 37.11 -19.55 -2.49
CA ASP A 664 37.57 -20.83 -1.94
C ASP A 664 36.40 -21.79 -1.74
N LYS A 665 35.25 -21.31 -1.26
CA LYS A 665 34.02 -22.11 -1.17
C LYS A 665 33.48 -22.51 -2.55
N LEU A 666 33.50 -21.59 -3.50
CA LEU A 666 33.03 -21.80 -4.87
C LEU A 666 33.80 -22.95 -5.54
N ILE A 667 35.14 -22.93 -5.48
CA ILE A 667 35.99 -23.95 -6.12
C ILE A 667 35.98 -25.31 -5.39
N HIS A 668 35.71 -25.33 -4.09
CA HIS A 668 35.65 -26.58 -3.30
C HIS A 668 34.23 -27.15 -3.17
N SER A 669 33.22 -26.49 -3.75
CA SER A 669 31.84 -26.94 -3.67
C SER A 669 31.62 -28.18 -4.52
N ARG A 670 31.54 -29.36 -3.87
CA ARG A 670 31.23 -30.64 -4.53
C ARG A 670 29.95 -30.61 -5.35
N ARG A 671 28.95 -29.80 -4.93
CA ARG A 671 27.69 -29.63 -5.67
C ARG A 671 27.93 -28.96 -7.02
N ILE A 672 28.77 -27.93 -7.03
CA ILE A 672 29.11 -27.17 -8.23
C ILE A 672 29.97 -28.04 -9.14
N LEU A 673 31.08 -28.59 -8.63
CA LEU A 673 32.01 -29.41 -9.41
C LEU A 673 31.33 -30.55 -10.17
N ARG A 674 30.38 -31.27 -9.55
CA ARG A 674 29.61 -32.34 -10.21
C ARG A 674 28.76 -31.87 -11.39
N GLN A 675 28.18 -30.68 -11.30
CA GLN A 675 27.35 -30.12 -12.38
C GLN A 675 28.21 -29.53 -13.50
N LEU A 676 29.49 -29.26 -13.23
CA LEU A 676 30.43 -28.66 -14.16
C LEU A 676 31.29 -29.69 -14.92
N GLU A 677 31.20 -30.98 -14.58
CA GLU A 677 31.97 -32.06 -15.24
C GLU A 677 31.72 -32.14 -16.75
N THR A 678 30.54 -31.70 -17.22
CA THR A 678 30.12 -31.81 -18.63
C THR A 678 30.22 -30.50 -19.41
N VAL A 679 30.64 -29.38 -18.77
CA VAL A 679 30.61 -28.05 -19.39
C VAL A 679 31.93 -27.31 -19.19
N LYS A 680 32.39 -26.61 -20.23
CA LYS A 680 33.61 -25.79 -20.15
C LYS A 680 33.38 -24.62 -19.20
N HIS A 681 34.25 -24.48 -18.21
CA HIS A 681 34.14 -23.43 -17.21
C HIS A 681 35.51 -23.01 -16.67
N HIS A 682 35.60 -21.78 -16.19
CA HIS A 682 36.74 -21.29 -15.43
C HIS A 682 36.28 -20.46 -14.23
N MET A 683 37.02 -20.51 -13.13
CA MET A 683 36.73 -19.74 -11.92
C MET A 683 37.96 -18.93 -11.51
N TYR A 684 37.78 -17.62 -11.33
CA TYR A 684 38.87 -16.70 -10.96
C TYR A 684 38.55 -15.92 -9.68
N ASN A 685 39.57 -15.79 -8.83
CA ASN A 685 39.54 -14.97 -7.62
C ASN A 685 39.84 -13.50 -7.94
N ILE A 686 39.03 -12.91 -8.80
CA ILE A 686 39.13 -11.51 -9.23
C ILE A 686 37.74 -10.91 -9.35
N GLY A 687 37.65 -9.59 -9.19
CA GLY A 687 36.45 -8.80 -9.49
C GLY A 687 36.68 -7.93 -10.71
N LEU A 688 35.60 -7.39 -11.28
CA LEU A 688 35.68 -6.46 -12.41
C LEU A 688 35.52 -5.01 -11.94
N SER A 689 36.27 -4.12 -12.58
CA SER A 689 36.23 -2.67 -12.37
C SER A 689 36.57 -1.92 -13.67
N ASN A 690 36.66 -0.59 -13.59
CA ASN A 690 37.05 0.27 -14.71
C ASN A 690 38.57 0.42 -14.90
N LYS A 691 39.36 -0.23 -14.02
CA LYS A 691 40.83 -0.24 -13.99
C LYS A 691 41.34 -1.42 -13.15
N ASN A 692 42.61 -1.78 -13.30
CA ASN A 692 43.27 -2.73 -12.39
C ASN A 692 43.58 -2.04 -11.04
N GLU A 693 43.14 -2.63 -9.94
CA GLU A 693 43.43 -2.11 -8.60
C GLU A 693 43.38 -3.20 -7.52
N LEU A 694 44.10 -2.97 -6.42
CA LEU A 694 44.04 -3.79 -5.22
C LEU A 694 43.31 -3.00 -4.13
N ILE A 695 42.21 -3.52 -3.60
CA ILE A 695 41.39 -2.85 -2.59
C ILE A 695 41.43 -3.63 -1.27
N ASP A 696 41.76 -2.95 -0.17
CA ASP A 696 41.61 -3.49 1.18
C ASP A 696 40.22 -3.18 1.76
N LEU A 697 39.40 -4.17 2.10
CA LEU A 697 38.10 -3.99 2.78
C LEU A 697 38.10 -4.59 4.18
N THR A 698 37.29 -4.07 5.10
CA THR A 698 37.05 -4.71 6.39
C THR A 698 35.89 -5.71 6.31
N TRP A 699 35.79 -6.67 7.23
CA TRP A 699 34.65 -7.60 7.29
C TRP A 699 33.30 -6.87 7.46
N LYS A 700 33.31 -5.72 8.13
CA LYS A 700 32.14 -4.84 8.31
C LYS A 700 31.69 -4.25 6.96
N ASP A 701 32.64 -3.93 6.09
CA ASP A 701 32.36 -3.47 4.72
C ASP A 701 31.78 -4.61 3.88
N ILE A 702 32.31 -5.83 4.00
CA ILE A 702 31.84 -7.03 3.27
C ILE A 702 30.44 -7.49 3.72
N ARG A 703 30.09 -7.37 5.01
CA ARG A 703 28.73 -7.69 5.48
C ARG A 703 27.70 -6.60 5.20
N LYS A 704 28.12 -5.34 5.12
CA LYS A 704 27.25 -4.21 4.76
C LYS A 704 27.13 -4.02 3.24
N SER A 705 28.00 -4.65 2.44
CA SER A 705 28.03 -4.57 0.98
C SER A 705 26.99 -5.46 0.29
N GLN A 706 25.76 -5.53 0.80
CA GLN A 706 24.60 -5.83 -0.06
C GLN A 706 24.13 -4.55 -0.81
N ALA A 707 24.98 -3.51 -0.85
CA ALA A 707 24.67 -2.17 -1.37
C ALA A 707 25.90 -1.22 -1.31
N LEU A 708 27.04 -1.49 -1.97
CA LEU A 708 28.17 -0.52 -1.97
C LEU A 708 28.83 -0.37 -3.35
N THR A 709 28.49 0.72 -4.05
CA THR A 709 29.36 1.27 -5.11
C THR A 709 30.73 1.59 -4.51
N LEU A 710 31.79 1.09 -5.11
CA LEU A 710 33.19 1.29 -4.71
C LEU A 710 33.69 2.76 -4.82
N VAL A 711 32.80 3.71 -5.11
CA VAL A 711 33.13 5.13 -5.24
C VAL A 711 32.89 5.86 -3.92
N GLY A 712 33.86 5.79 -2.98
CA GLY A 712 33.85 6.68 -1.82
C GLY A 712 34.54 6.15 -0.58
N LYS A 713 35.86 5.91 -0.64
CA LYS A 713 36.67 5.79 0.58
C LYS A 713 37.15 7.17 1.02
N HIS A 714 36.50 7.73 2.05
CA HIS A 714 37.15 8.63 3.00
C HIS A 714 37.04 8.04 4.40
N GLU A 715 38.20 7.86 5.02
CA GLU A 715 38.44 7.16 6.28
C GLU A 715 37.80 7.88 7.48
N ASN A 716 37.00 7.17 8.28
CA ASN A 716 36.79 7.52 9.69
C ASN A 716 37.62 6.54 10.54
N LYS A 717 38.66 7.08 11.19
CA LYS A 717 39.79 6.34 11.76
C LYS A 717 39.59 5.74 13.17
N ASN A 718 38.37 5.62 13.69
CA ASN A 718 38.16 5.34 15.12
C ASN A 718 37.24 4.14 15.42
N ASP A 719 37.42 2.98 14.80
CA ASP A 719 36.77 1.73 15.25
C ASP A 719 37.82 0.62 15.43
N ILE A 720 38.23 0.42 16.69
CA ILE A 720 39.17 -0.60 17.14
C ILE A 720 38.36 -1.84 17.51
N GLY A 721 38.09 -2.72 16.55
CA GLY A 721 37.40 -3.99 16.79
C GLY A 721 37.33 -4.87 15.55
N ASN A 722 38.26 -5.85 15.46
CA ASN A 722 38.47 -6.83 14.38
C ASN A 722 38.98 -6.28 13.03
N ASN A 723 40.27 -5.87 13.02
CA ASN A 723 41.05 -5.40 11.87
C ASN A 723 41.47 -6.52 10.87
N LEU A 724 40.57 -7.44 10.52
CA LEU A 724 40.83 -8.33 9.37
C LEU A 724 40.51 -7.55 8.09
N LYS A 725 41.57 -7.09 7.40
CA LYS A 725 41.50 -6.49 6.06
C LYS A 725 41.57 -7.59 5.01
N TYR A 726 40.61 -7.59 4.10
CA TYR A 726 40.49 -8.49 2.96
C TYR A 726 41.00 -7.77 1.72
N LYS A 727 41.94 -8.39 1.01
CA LYS A 727 42.48 -7.86 -0.24
C LYS A 727 41.62 -8.38 -1.40
N LEU A 728 40.97 -7.46 -2.10
CA LEU A 728 40.29 -7.75 -3.36
C LEU A 728 41.20 -7.36 -4.52
N ILE A 729 41.30 -8.25 -5.51
CA ILE A 729 41.97 -7.98 -6.77
C ILE A 729 40.90 -7.60 -7.79
N LEU A 730 40.86 -6.33 -8.19
CA LEU A 730 39.96 -5.86 -9.24
C LEU A 730 40.74 -5.69 -10.54
N ARG A 731 40.14 -6.15 -11.64
CA ARG A 731 40.73 -6.09 -12.98
C ARG A 731 39.87 -5.23 -13.90
N ASP A 732 40.51 -4.53 -14.82
CA ASP A 732 39.81 -3.75 -15.85
C ASP A 732 39.00 -4.70 -16.75
N VAL A 733 37.68 -4.53 -16.80
CA VAL A 733 36.81 -5.38 -17.63
C VAL A 733 37.21 -5.38 -19.10
N ALA A 734 37.71 -4.25 -19.62
CA ALA A 734 38.14 -4.17 -21.01
C ALA A 734 39.35 -5.08 -21.27
N GLU A 735 40.29 -5.19 -20.33
CA GLU A 735 41.45 -6.07 -20.45
C GLU A 735 41.05 -7.53 -20.33
N ILE A 736 40.16 -7.87 -19.39
CA ILE A 736 39.68 -9.24 -19.16
C ILE A 736 38.99 -9.82 -20.41
N LEU A 737 38.20 -9.01 -21.12
CA LEU A 737 37.58 -9.47 -22.37
C LEU A 737 38.61 -9.88 -23.44
N PHE A 738 39.80 -9.27 -23.46
CA PHE A 738 40.88 -9.70 -24.37
C PHE A 738 41.72 -10.84 -23.79
N GLU A 739 42.04 -10.80 -22.49
CA GLU A 739 42.85 -11.81 -21.80
C GLU A 739 42.19 -13.20 -21.82
N PHE A 740 40.86 -13.24 -21.63
CA PHE A 740 40.10 -14.50 -21.71
C PHE A 740 39.83 -14.95 -23.14
N HIS A 741 40.39 -14.25 -24.13
CA HIS A 741 40.20 -14.54 -25.56
C HIS A 741 38.71 -14.52 -25.97
N ILE A 742 37.87 -13.80 -25.23
CA ILE A 742 36.46 -13.53 -25.57
C ILE A 742 36.43 -12.60 -26.79
N LEU A 743 37.28 -11.57 -26.75
CA LEU A 743 37.59 -10.69 -27.86
C LEU A 743 39.05 -10.88 -28.27
N LEU A 744 39.30 -10.91 -29.58
CA LEU A 744 40.64 -10.99 -30.16
C LEU A 744 40.91 -9.73 -30.96
N LYS A 745 41.99 -9.03 -30.60
CA LYS A 745 42.44 -7.85 -31.34
C LYS A 745 43.46 -8.29 -32.39
N ILE A 746 43.06 -8.32 -33.65
CA ILE A 746 43.92 -8.75 -34.78
C ILE A 746 44.75 -7.58 -35.31
N SER A 747 44.22 -6.35 -35.21
CA SER A 747 44.94 -5.12 -35.57
C SER A 747 44.44 -3.94 -34.72
N ASN A 748 44.96 -2.74 -34.93
CA ASN A 748 44.53 -1.56 -34.16
C ASN A 748 43.03 -1.22 -34.30
N SER A 749 42.35 -1.76 -35.31
CA SER A 749 40.95 -1.45 -35.61
C SER A 749 40.04 -2.67 -35.77
N ILE A 750 40.59 -3.89 -35.83
CA ILE A 750 39.82 -5.12 -36.03
C ILE A 750 39.77 -5.92 -34.73
N ILE A 751 38.57 -6.05 -34.19
CA ILE A 751 38.22 -6.92 -33.07
C ILE A 751 37.33 -8.03 -33.61
N ILE A 752 37.70 -9.28 -33.37
CA ILE A 752 36.90 -10.48 -33.68
C ILE A 752 36.52 -11.15 -32.37
N GLY A 753 35.34 -11.76 -32.32
CA GLY A 753 34.80 -12.37 -31.10
C GLY A 753 33.63 -11.57 -30.55
N GLU A 754 32.89 -12.22 -29.67
CA GLU A 754 31.64 -11.71 -29.13
C GLU A 754 31.34 -12.40 -27.80
N LEU A 755 30.86 -11.63 -26.83
CA LEU A 755 30.36 -12.16 -25.57
C LEU A 755 28.84 -12.37 -25.69
N ASN A 756 28.36 -13.59 -25.47
CA ASN A 756 26.92 -13.85 -25.55
C ASN A 756 26.16 -13.27 -24.35
N LEU A 757 26.68 -13.42 -23.15
CA LEU A 757 26.06 -12.89 -21.93
C LEU A 757 27.12 -12.31 -20.98
N LEU A 758 26.95 -11.03 -20.64
CA LEU A 758 27.57 -10.41 -19.48
C LEU A 758 26.54 -10.37 -18.35
N HIS A 759 26.74 -11.19 -17.31
CA HIS A 759 25.88 -11.24 -16.12
C HIS A 759 26.60 -10.62 -14.91
N ILE A 760 26.01 -9.58 -14.32
CA ILE A 760 26.66 -8.81 -13.24
C ILE A 760 25.77 -8.76 -12.00
N ASN A 761 26.28 -9.31 -10.90
CA ASN A 761 25.66 -9.26 -9.57
C ASN A 761 26.72 -9.04 -8.49
N CYS A 762 27.34 -7.86 -8.49
CA CYS A 762 28.57 -7.61 -7.72
C CYS A 762 28.39 -6.49 -6.68
N GLU A 763 27.15 -6.23 -6.28
CA GLU A 763 26.80 -5.38 -5.13
C GLU A 763 27.36 -3.94 -5.22
N GLY A 764 27.54 -3.42 -6.44
CA GLY A 764 27.96 -2.04 -6.69
C GLY A 764 28.98 -1.82 -7.80
N CYS A 765 29.61 -2.88 -8.35
CA CYS A 765 30.56 -2.74 -9.46
C CYS A 765 29.88 -2.57 -10.83
N GLU A 766 28.55 -2.76 -10.92
CA GLU A 766 27.79 -2.76 -12.18
C GLU A 766 28.01 -1.46 -12.98
N TYR A 767 27.98 -0.33 -12.28
CA TYR A 767 28.15 0.99 -12.87
C TYR A 767 29.54 1.17 -13.46
N ASP A 768 30.60 0.85 -12.70
CA ASP A 768 31.99 1.02 -13.14
C ASP A 768 32.32 0.12 -14.33
N VAL A 769 31.81 -1.12 -14.30
CA VAL A 769 32.00 -2.10 -15.38
C VAL A 769 31.30 -1.64 -16.67
N ILE A 770 30.01 -1.30 -16.60
CA ILE A 770 29.23 -0.92 -17.79
C ILE A 770 29.74 0.42 -18.35
N GLU A 771 30.02 1.42 -17.51
CA GLU A 771 30.58 2.69 -17.97
C GLU A 771 31.93 2.52 -18.64
N ARG A 772 32.80 1.62 -18.11
CA ARG A 772 34.09 1.30 -18.74
C ARG A 772 33.90 0.71 -20.12
N LEU A 773 32.97 -0.24 -20.27
CA LEU A 773 32.66 -0.87 -21.55
C LEU A 773 32.12 0.14 -22.57
N ILE A 774 31.24 1.05 -22.16
CA ILE A 774 30.71 2.08 -23.05
C ILE A 774 31.83 3.06 -23.46
N LYS A 775 32.64 3.52 -22.50
CA LYS A 775 33.76 4.44 -22.77
C LYS A 775 34.79 3.84 -23.74
N LYS A 776 34.96 2.51 -23.72
CA LYS A 776 35.84 1.78 -24.64
C LYS A 776 35.15 1.34 -25.94
N ASN A 777 33.87 1.68 -26.11
CA ASN A 777 33.04 1.26 -27.24
C ASN A 777 33.01 -0.28 -27.42
N LEU A 778 33.01 -1.00 -26.31
CA LEU A 778 33.02 -2.47 -26.28
C LEU A 778 31.63 -3.08 -26.10
N THR A 779 30.62 -2.30 -25.68
CA THR A 779 29.25 -2.81 -25.48
C THR A 779 28.66 -3.42 -26.76
N LYS A 780 28.99 -2.90 -27.93
CA LYS A 780 28.55 -3.45 -29.22
C LYS A 780 29.02 -4.90 -29.51
N TYR A 781 30.04 -5.39 -28.80
CA TYR A 781 30.52 -6.78 -28.92
C TYR A 781 29.91 -7.71 -27.86
N ILE A 782 28.93 -7.23 -27.09
CA ILE A 782 28.20 -7.99 -26.10
C ILE A 782 26.76 -8.11 -26.59
N ARG A 783 26.24 -9.34 -26.68
CA ARG A 783 24.88 -9.59 -27.17
C ARG A 783 23.83 -9.27 -26.13
N ILE A 784 24.09 -9.68 -24.89
CA ILE A 784 23.17 -9.55 -23.77
C ILE A 784 23.93 -9.03 -22.57
N ILE A 785 23.44 -7.92 -22.01
CA ILE A 785 23.92 -7.37 -20.74
C ILE A 785 22.80 -7.55 -19.72
N GLN A 786 23.05 -8.35 -18.69
CA GLN A 786 22.10 -8.61 -17.61
C GLN A 786 22.74 -8.21 -16.28
N PHE A 787 22.09 -7.35 -15.50
CA PHE A 787 22.63 -6.91 -14.21
C PHE A 787 21.55 -6.59 -13.18
N GLY A 788 21.89 -6.81 -11.90
CA GLY A 788 21.12 -6.33 -10.76
C GLY A 788 21.57 -4.92 -10.39
N SER A 789 20.69 -3.92 -10.52
CA SER A 789 21.03 -2.53 -10.21
C SER A 789 21.02 -2.27 -8.70
N HIS A 790 22.15 -2.46 -8.02
CA HIS A 790 22.21 -2.23 -6.57
C HIS A 790 22.11 -0.72 -6.24
N ARG A 791 21.40 -0.38 -5.14
CA ARG A 791 21.26 0.99 -4.62
C ARG A 791 22.08 1.19 -3.33
N PRO A 792 23.30 1.75 -3.40
CA PRO A 792 24.13 1.98 -2.25
C PRO A 792 23.49 2.99 -1.29
N LEU A 793 23.33 2.60 -0.02
CA LEU A 793 22.69 3.46 0.98
C LEU A 793 23.49 4.73 1.29
N SER A 794 24.80 4.71 1.05
CA SER A 794 25.75 5.78 1.39
C SER A 794 25.79 6.95 0.40
N ILE A 795 25.24 6.81 -0.82
CA ILE A 795 25.39 7.83 -1.90
C ILE A 795 24.09 7.99 -2.70
N ARG A 796 23.02 8.44 -2.03
CA ARG A 796 21.66 8.42 -2.57
C ARG A 796 21.39 9.40 -3.73
N SER A 797 22.08 10.53 -3.81
CA SER A 797 21.77 11.58 -4.80
C SER A 797 22.51 11.41 -6.14
N SER A 798 23.77 10.95 -6.14
CA SER A 798 24.53 10.79 -7.39
C SER A 798 24.22 9.48 -8.12
N ILE A 799 23.80 8.42 -7.40
CA ILE A 799 23.56 7.12 -8.02
C ILE A 799 22.36 7.12 -8.97
N ASN A 800 21.28 7.86 -8.65
CA ASN A 800 20.12 7.99 -9.53
C ASN A 800 20.52 8.63 -10.88
N ARG A 801 21.34 9.69 -10.84
CA ARG A 801 21.84 10.35 -12.04
C ARG A 801 22.71 9.39 -12.86
N ARG A 802 23.61 8.68 -12.18
CA ARG A 802 24.54 7.73 -12.81
C ARG A 802 23.79 6.57 -13.48
N TYR A 803 22.77 6.04 -12.82
CA TYR A 803 21.85 5.05 -13.35
C TYR A 803 21.12 5.55 -14.60
N CYS A 804 20.52 6.74 -14.56
CA CYS A 804 19.83 7.32 -15.72
C CYS A 804 20.78 7.53 -16.92
N CYS A 805 21.99 8.05 -16.68
CA CYS A 805 23.01 8.20 -17.72
C CYS A 805 23.41 6.85 -18.33
N LEU A 806 23.59 5.83 -17.49
CA LEU A 806 23.94 4.48 -17.94
C LEU A 806 22.84 3.90 -18.84
N GLN A 807 21.56 3.99 -18.45
CA GLN A 807 20.45 3.50 -19.29
C GLN A 807 20.38 4.23 -20.63
N GLN A 808 20.54 5.56 -20.62
CA GLN A 808 20.58 6.35 -21.86
C GLN A 808 21.71 5.89 -22.78
N MET A 809 22.90 5.66 -22.23
CA MET A 809 24.07 5.24 -23.01
C MET A 809 23.95 3.77 -23.49
N LEU A 810 23.36 2.87 -22.69
CA LEU A 810 23.05 1.50 -23.13
C LEU A 810 22.01 1.48 -24.24
N SER A 811 21.00 2.36 -24.20
CA SER A 811 19.95 2.43 -25.22
C SER A 811 20.48 2.74 -26.62
N MET A 812 21.71 3.27 -26.73
CA MET A 812 22.37 3.53 -28.00
C MET A 812 22.86 2.26 -28.71
N THR A 813 23.08 1.16 -27.99
CA THR A 813 23.56 -0.11 -28.56
C THR A 813 22.67 -1.31 -28.24
N HIS A 814 21.76 -1.16 -27.28
CA HIS A 814 20.88 -2.23 -26.79
C HIS A 814 19.46 -1.73 -26.56
N HIS A 815 18.51 -2.65 -26.61
CA HIS A 815 17.11 -2.50 -26.24
C HIS A 815 16.86 -3.16 -24.87
N LEU A 816 16.17 -2.46 -23.96
CA LEU A 816 15.76 -3.02 -22.67
C LEU A 816 14.66 -4.07 -22.88
N GLU A 817 14.97 -5.36 -22.73
CA GLU A 817 13.98 -6.45 -22.84
C GLU A 817 13.06 -6.48 -21.63
N PHE A 818 13.64 -6.39 -20.43
CA PHE A 818 12.92 -6.13 -19.19
C PHE A 818 13.85 -5.39 -18.24
N GLY A 819 13.28 -4.59 -17.35
CA GLY A 819 14.04 -3.92 -16.33
C GLY A 819 13.16 -3.18 -15.35
N ILE A 820 13.52 -3.29 -14.08
CA ILE A 820 12.92 -2.51 -13.01
C ILE A 820 14.07 -1.82 -12.27
N PRO A 821 14.01 -0.49 -12.07
CA PRO A 821 15.02 0.21 -11.30
C PRO A 821 15.21 -0.42 -9.92
N TRP A 822 16.46 -0.64 -9.56
CA TRP A 822 16.89 -1.26 -8.31
C TRP A 822 16.60 -2.76 -8.18
N ALA A 823 16.29 -3.42 -9.30
CA ALA A 823 16.17 -4.86 -9.43
C ALA A 823 16.95 -5.32 -10.68
N TRP A 824 16.47 -6.34 -11.39
CA TRP A 824 17.18 -6.88 -12.55
C TRP A 824 16.80 -6.21 -13.83
N GLU A 825 17.80 -6.01 -14.67
CA GLU A 825 17.64 -5.51 -16.03
C GLU A 825 18.33 -6.44 -17.01
N ARG A 826 17.73 -6.57 -18.18
CA ARG A 826 18.32 -7.26 -19.32
C ARG A 826 18.20 -6.40 -20.56
N TRP A 827 19.35 -6.17 -21.18
CA TRP A 827 19.53 -5.37 -22.37
C TRP A 827 20.01 -6.27 -23.51
N LEU A 828 19.27 -6.30 -24.61
CA LEU A 828 19.60 -7.05 -25.82
C LEU A 828 20.20 -6.13 -26.86
N ARG A 829 21.30 -6.51 -27.50
CA ARG A 829 21.87 -5.70 -28.58
C ARG A 829 20.84 -5.48 -29.70
N THR A 830 20.76 -4.27 -30.25
CA THR A 830 19.65 -3.86 -31.13
C THR A 830 19.44 -4.78 -32.35
N ASP A 831 20.52 -5.29 -32.94
CA ASP A 831 20.49 -6.22 -34.08
C ASP A 831 19.86 -7.59 -33.78
N LEU A 832 19.67 -7.92 -32.50
CA LEU A 832 19.01 -9.15 -32.04
C LEU A 832 17.50 -9.01 -31.92
N VAL A 833 17.00 -7.78 -31.82
CA VAL A 833 15.56 -7.49 -31.72
C VAL A 833 14.93 -7.41 -33.11
N GLU A 834 15.64 -6.83 -34.09
CA GLU A 834 15.17 -6.68 -35.48
C GLU A 834 15.09 -7.99 -36.27
N LYS A 835 15.61 -9.11 -35.73
CA LYS A 835 15.57 -10.45 -36.34
C LYS A 835 14.49 -11.38 -35.77
N LYS A 836 13.67 -10.91 -34.82
CA LYS A 836 12.44 -11.59 -34.37
C LYS A 836 11.29 -11.24 -35.31
#